data_AF-A0A5N7CGD1-F1
#
_entry.id   AF-A0A5N7CGD1-F1
#
_cell.length_a   1.000
_cell.length_b   1.000
_cell.length_c   1.000
_cell.angle_alpha   90.00
_cell.angle_beta   90.00
_cell.angle_gamma   90.00
#
_symmetry.space_group_name_H-M   'P 1'
#
loop_
_entity.id
_entity.type
_entity.pdbx_description
1 polymer ?
#
loop_
_entity_poly.entity_id
_entity_poly.type
_entity_poly.pdbx_seq_one_letter_code
_entity_poly.pdbx_strand_id
1 'polypeptide(L)'
;MYTREERMERLSARIQGEGLLSQSGPKRCLGERLLFGVILHAAARSSQGKALSPLEARLLSTLRMFCDNDEQEIAHYGSCYERQKMQARASRERAAFPACILDLDNDAPYTSERLKQDVRDLAPEIGSEPSNQVIDMSRVPIGLPVDSREYLDHLRAADGYGVTVFTAPASSSSSTGRRRNKQNESPPKLRTKGFTPLKYPASRSSPMYWAMASGSHSEIPMTEVTDKIEGVRQETRFNLDNVLFEGDSDGPVLGHIQCWQENEGDSNWFTELGNTLQQISDLCVTTAQEAMTIIGDHGELDAAPVVVMLGANVNNLISELRDSSAKADGLIGKRTFGWTREGLDYFKEMDDQTTRMEFEYEDYYLVELEIQRVYEELLPPPPVGGVLIYCSDDGESWSEPVGVEGSRAQHSMAMAECLGTLYGVYSDIDRQLWITSMGSDGSWQQPTPMPGNQTESPLAMAAASDDKMLIIYRGLDDRLSYLLSDFRKENPLESWDKQTGRNILTTRGVRLCPNKRGSLVPIGTTRFLSAFNASVIAIGSEDGFIPLPQTAGRENDFSIPDVFMWDDRLHVAVSTIYNSLRLYAWSSRWLYFEDAGSVPFEFVQSISCASFAGALCVAYRKPDHSVWLAKFTTERTRSDHETGITARADPRIYVFNGKLYLSLPGVESED
;
A
#
# COMPACT_ATOMS: atom_id res chain seq x y z
N MET A 1 16.49 -0.23 23.23
CA MET A 1 16.16 -1.57 22.69
C MET A 1 16.59 -2.65 23.68
N TYR A 2 15.76 -3.66 23.92
CA TYR A 2 16.14 -4.81 24.74
C TYR A 2 17.16 -5.69 24.03
N THR A 3 18.10 -6.26 24.78
CA THR A 3 18.99 -7.28 24.22
C THR A 3 18.19 -8.51 23.81
N ARG A 4 18.79 -9.34 22.96
CA ARG A 4 18.21 -10.62 22.55
C ARG A 4 17.81 -11.47 23.76
N GLU A 5 18.68 -11.55 24.77
CA GLU A 5 18.44 -12.31 26.00
C GLU A 5 17.25 -11.75 26.79
N GLU A 6 17.14 -10.43 26.90
CA GLU A 6 16.03 -9.76 27.58
C GLU A 6 14.69 -10.00 26.87
N ARG A 7 14.66 -9.95 25.52
CA ARG A 7 13.46 -10.30 24.75
C ARG A 7 13.05 -11.74 24.98
N MET A 8 14.02 -12.65 24.88
CA MET A 8 13.79 -14.08 25.05
C MET A 8 13.22 -14.40 26.43
N GLU A 9 13.80 -13.85 27.50
CA GLU A 9 13.34 -14.04 28.87
C GLU A 9 11.90 -13.55 29.07
N ARG A 10 11.61 -12.32 28.64
CA ARG A 10 10.30 -11.67 28.83
C ARG A 10 9.19 -12.34 28.05
N LEU A 11 9.40 -12.66 26.77
CA LEU A 11 8.38 -13.36 25.98
C LEU A 11 8.19 -14.79 26.49
N SER A 12 9.25 -15.45 26.94
CA SER A 12 9.14 -16.79 27.56
C SER A 12 8.29 -16.78 28.82
N ALA A 13 8.46 -15.79 29.69
CA ALA A 13 7.65 -15.62 30.91
C ALA A 13 6.15 -15.48 30.55
N ARG A 14 5.84 -14.63 29.57
CA ARG A 14 4.46 -14.43 29.09
C ARG A 14 3.86 -15.69 28.45
N ILE A 15 4.63 -16.41 27.63
CA ILE A 15 4.20 -17.69 27.06
C ILE A 15 3.91 -18.70 28.18
N GLN A 16 4.71 -18.72 29.25
CA GLN A 16 4.50 -19.63 30.40
C GLN A 16 3.39 -19.17 31.35
N GLY A 17 2.77 -18.01 31.09
CA GLY A 17 1.71 -17.44 31.91
C GLY A 17 2.20 -16.79 33.21
N GLU A 18 3.50 -16.57 33.36
CA GLU A 18 4.06 -15.78 34.46
C GLU A 18 3.63 -14.32 34.27
N GLY A 19 2.72 -13.84 35.12
CA GLY A 19 2.07 -12.53 34.97
C GLY A 19 0.54 -12.58 34.86
N LEU A 20 -0.03 -13.66 34.30
CA LEU A 20 -1.49 -13.86 34.23
C LEU A 20 -2.13 -14.13 35.60
N LEU A 21 -1.32 -14.55 36.58
CA LEU A 21 -1.75 -14.85 37.97
C LEU A 21 -1.27 -13.81 38.99
N SER A 22 -0.30 -12.95 38.66
CA SER A 22 0.37 -12.05 39.63
C SER A 22 -0.02 -10.58 39.50
N GLN A 23 -0.69 -10.18 38.42
CA GLN A 23 -1.28 -8.85 38.32
C GLN A 23 -2.72 -8.90 38.82
N SER A 24 -3.08 -7.99 39.71
CA SER A 24 -4.45 -7.73 40.19
C SER A 24 -5.37 -7.15 39.10
N GLY A 25 -5.15 -7.52 37.84
CA GLY A 25 -5.90 -7.08 36.67
C GLY A 25 -6.94 -8.11 36.23
N PRO A 26 -7.84 -7.74 35.32
CA PRO A 26 -8.88 -8.65 34.82
C PRO A 26 -8.26 -9.87 34.13
N LYS A 27 -8.91 -11.02 34.34
CA LYS A 27 -8.55 -12.29 33.70
C LYS A 27 -8.73 -12.13 32.19
N ARG A 28 -7.63 -12.16 31.42
CA ARG A 28 -7.67 -12.00 29.95
C ARG A 28 -8.48 -13.13 29.30
N CYS A 29 -9.30 -12.77 28.31
CA CYS A 29 -9.95 -13.73 27.42
C CYS A 29 -8.88 -14.58 26.72
N LEU A 30 -8.99 -15.91 26.86
CA LEU A 30 -8.02 -16.80 26.22
C LEU A 30 -8.19 -16.76 24.69
N GLY A 31 -9.44 -16.61 24.20
CA GLY A 31 -9.76 -16.53 22.78
C GLY A 31 -8.99 -15.43 22.03
N GLU A 32 -8.67 -14.32 22.67
CA GLU A 32 -7.88 -13.23 22.09
C GLU A 32 -6.39 -13.58 21.90
N ARG A 33 -5.93 -14.70 22.47
CA ARG A 33 -4.55 -15.20 22.30
C ARG A 33 -4.45 -16.30 21.22
N LEU A 34 -5.50 -16.53 20.43
CA LEU A 34 -5.49 -17.60 19.42
C LEU A 34 -4.38 -17.41 18.39
N LEU A 35 -4.31 -16.27 17.71
CA LEU A 35 -3.30 -16.04 16.65
C LEU A 35 -1.87 -16.05 17.22
N PHE A 36 -1.69 -15.62 18.48
CA PHE A 36 -0.41 -15.77 19.17
C PHE A 36 -0.09 -17.24 19.48
N GLY A 37 -1.08 -18.07 19.84
CA GLY A 37 -0.88 -19.52 19.92
C GLY A 37 -0.51 -20.14 18.57
N VAL A 38 -1.15 -19.71 17.48
CA VAL A 38 -0.91 -20.22 16.12
C VAL A 38 0.51 -19.88 15.64
N ILE A 39 0.99 -18.65 15.86
CA ILE A 39 2.34 -18.25 15.45
C ILE A 39 3.42 -19.06 16.18
N LEU A 40 3.20 -19.37 17.47
CA LEU A 40 4.12 -20.16 18.29
C LEU A 40 4.07 -21.66 17.94
N HIS A 41 2.88 -22.18 17.61
CA HIS A 41 2.72 -23.53 17.06
C HIS A 41 3.46 -23.66 15.72
N ALA A 42 3.34 -22.67 14.84
CA ALA A 42 4.09 -22.61 13.59
C ALA A 42 5.62 -22.58 13.83
N ALA A 43 6.08 -21.81 14.82
CA ALA A 43 7.49 -21.78 15.22
C ALA A 43 7.99 -23.15 15.73
N ALA A 44 7.20 -23.84 16.55
CA ALA A 44 7.51 -25.19 17.04
C ALA A 44 7.56 -26.23 15.91
N ARG A 45 6.65 -26.13 14.93
CA ARG A 45 6.66 -26.99 13.73
C ARG A 45 7.85 -26.72 12.83
N SER A 46 8.14 -25.44 12.57
CA SER A 46 9.25 -25.00 11.73
C SER A 46 10.59 -25.49 12.27
N SER A 47 10.82 -25.40 13.59
CA SER A 47 12.06 -25.88 14.22
C SER A 47 12.24 -27.41 14.16
N GLN A 48 11.13 -28.15 13.99
CA GLN A 48 11.13 -29.60 13.77
C GLN A 48 11.23 -29.98 12.27
N GLY A 49 11.37 -29.01 11.36
CA GLY A 49 11.43 -29.25 9.92
C GLY A 49 10.10 -29.69 9.30
N LYS A 50 8.96 -29.41 9.96
CA LYS A 50 7.63 -29.77 9.47
C LYS A 50 7.11 -28.73 8.48
N ALA A 51 6.35 -29.19 7.48
CA ALA A 51 5.72 -28.33 6.50
C ALA A 51 4.66 -27.43 7.15
N LEU A 52 4.70 -26.12 6.86
CA LEU A 52 3.73 -25.16 7.38
C LEU A 52 2.54 -25.02 6.44
N SER A 53 1.36 -24.73 6.97
CA SER A 53 0.25 -24.24 6.14
C SER A 53 0.55 -22.84 5.57
N PRO A 54 -0.18 -22.38 4.55
CA PRO A 54 -0.08 -20.99 4.08
C PRO A 54 -0.32 -19.96 5.19
N LEU A 55 -1.29 -20.21 6.08
CA LEU A 55 -1.60 -19.34 7.22
C LEU A 55 -0.45 -19.33 8.24
N GLU A 56 0.06 -20.50 8.62
CA GLU A 56 1.21 -20.63 9.52
C GLU A 56 2.44 -19.92 8.95
N ALA A 57 2.69 -20.05 7.65
CA ALA A 57 3.81 -19.40 6.98
C ALA A 57 3.68 -17.87 6.97
N ARG A 58 2.48 -17.33 6.69
CA ARG A 58 2.19 -15.89 6.76
C ARG A 58 2.41 -15.36 8.18
N LEU A 59 1.79 -15.98 9.19
CA LEU A 59 1.94 -15.53 10.58
C LEU A 59 3.40 -15.66 11.04
N LEU A 60 4.07 -16.78 10.78
CA LEU A 60 5.48 -16.97 11.19
C LEU A 60 6.41 -15.94 10.54
N SER A 61 6.09 -15.44 9.34
CA SER A 61 6.85 -14.35 8.72
C SER A 61 6.81 -13.07 9.57
N THR A 62 5.68 -12.76 10.21
CA THR A 62 5.56 -11.63 11.14
C THR A 62 6.45 -11.82 12.38
N LEU A 63 6.46 -13.02 12.97
CA LEU A 63 7.36 -13.31 14.09
C LEU A 63 8.83 -13.23 13.68
N ARG A 64 9.18 -13.69 12.47
CA ARG A 64 10.53 -13.54 11.92
C ARG A 64 10.95 -12.08 11.83
N MET A 65 10.08 -11.21 11.35
CA MET A 65 10.37 -9.78 11.31
C MET A 65 10.62 -9.19 12.70
N PHE A 66 9.85 -9.64 13.70
CA PHE A 66 10.04 -9.21 15.08
C PHE A 66 11.36 -9.69 15.70
N CYS A 67 11.78 -10.93 15.37
CA CYS A 67 13.03 -11.52 15.87
C CYS A 67 14.25 -11.21 14.99
N ASP A 68 14.20 -10.19 14.13
CA ASP A 68 15.29 -9.86 13.18
C ASP A 68 15.73 -11.05 12.29
N ASN A 69 14.82 -11.98 12.00
CA ASN A 69 15.05 -13.26 11.33
C ASN A 69 16.00 -14.22 12.09
N ASP A 70 16.15 -14.08 13.41
CA ASP A 70 16.89 -15.02 14.25
C ASP A 70 16.09 -16.32 14.48
N GLU A 71 16.40 -17.34 13.68
CA GLU A 71 15.78 -18.66 13.77
C GLU A 71 16.03 -19.36 15.12
N GLN A 72 17.07 -19.02 15.89
CA GLN A 72 17.29 -19.59 17.22
C GLN A 72 16.31 -18.99 18.25
N GLU A 73 16.09 -17.67 18.19
CA GLU A 73 15.10 -16.98 19.03
C GLU A 73 13.68 -17.52 18.75
N ILE A 74 13.35 -17.72 17.47
CA ILE A 74 12.07 -18.31 17.04
C ILE A 74 11.91 -19.76 17.53
N ALA A 75 12.95 -20.59 17.37
CA ALA A 75 12.93 -21.98 17.84
C ALA A 75 12.78 -22.08 19.37
N HIS A 76 13.36 -21.13 20.10
CA HIS A 76 13.20 -21.01 21.54
C HIS A 76 11.76 -20.68 21.94
N TYR A 77 11.10 -19.75 21.25
CA TYR A 77 9.69 -19.45 21.49
C TYR A 77 8.76 -20.64 21.19
N GLY A 78 9.01 -21.36 20.09
CA GLY A 78 8.30 -22.62 19.82
C GLY A 78 8.50 -23.65 20.94
N SER A 79 9.71 -23.77 21.49
CA SER A 79 9.99 -24.66 22.62
C SER A 79 9.33 -24.22 23.93
N CYS A 80 9.17 -22.91 24.15
CA CYS A 80 8.42 -22.38 25.29
C CYS A 80 6.93 -22.71 25.19
N TYR A 81 6.36 -22.56 23.99
CA TYR A 81 4.97 -22.93 23.72
C TYR A 81 4.70 -24.42 23.96
N GLU A 82 5.60 -25.30 23.52
CA GLU A 82 5.48 -26.74 23.79
C GLU A 82 5.49 -27.08 25.29
N ARG A 83 6.32 -26.40 26.07
CA ARG A 83 6.33 -26.56 27.53
C ARG A 83 5.00 -26.10 28.14
N GLN A 84 4.48 -24.96 27.71
CA GLN A 84 3.18 -24.48 28.17
C GLN A 84 2.05 -25.45 27.79
N LYS A 85 2.08 -25.99 26.55
CA LYS A 85 1.11 -26.96 26.06
C LYS A 85 1.10 -28.24 26.91
N MET A 86 2.28 -28.74 27.28
CA MET A 86 2.41 -29.85 28.22
C MET A 86 1.87 -29.52 29.62
N GLN A 87 2.13 -28.32 30.13
CA GLN A 87 1.61 -27.87 31.43
C GLN A 87 0.08 -27.74 31.43
N ALA A 88 -0.50 -27.20 30.36
CA ALA A 88 -1.94 -27.04 30.22
C ALA A 88 -2.68 -28.38 30.10
N ARG A 89 -2.04 -29.41 29.53
CA ARG A 89 -2.54 -30.79 29.55
C ARG A 89 -2.56 -31.38 30.95
N ALA A 90 -1.61 -31.01 31.82
CA ALA A 90 -1.56 -31.44 33.21
C ALA A 90 -2.55 -30.66 34.11
N SER A 91 -2.77 -29.38 33.84
CA SER A 91 -3.77 -28.55 34.53
C SER A 91 -4.29 -27.44 33.62
N ARG A 92 -5.58 -27.53 33.26
CA ARG A 92 -6.26 -26.53 32.41
C ARG A 92 -6.34 -25.14 33.05
N GLU A 93 -6.26 -25.06 34.38
CA GLU A 93 -6.24 -23.79 35.11
C GLU A 93 -4.95 -22.98 34.85
N ARG A 94 -3.90 -23.62 34.33
CA ARG A 94 -2.64 -22.98 33.91
C ARG A 94 -2.56 -22.74 32.40
N ALA A 95 -3.67 -22.87 31.68
CA ALA A 95 -3.70 -22.59 30.26
C ALA A 95 -3.51 -21.08 30.00
N ALA A 96 -2.56 -20.75 29.12
CA ALA A 96 -2.27 -19.40 28.66
C ALA A 96 -2.79 -19.16 27.23
N PHE A 97 -3.43 -20.16 26.61
CA PHE A 97 -3.97 -20.12 25.26
C PHE A 97 -5.29 -20.91 25.18
N PRO A 98 -6.12 -20.71 24.15
CA PRO A 98 -7.36 -21.47 23.93
C PRO A 98 -7.13 -22.97 23.82
N ALA A 99 -8.12 -23.77 24.21
CA ALA A 99 -8.05 -25.23 24.10
C ALA A 99 -7.87 -25.70 22.64
N CYS A 100 -8.50 -25.02 21.67
CA CYS A 100 -8.44 -25.42 20.26
C CYS A 100 -7.02 -25.49 19.69
N ILE A 101 -6.11 -24.60 20.11
CA ILE A 101 -4.71 -24.57 19.67
C ILE A 101 -3.81 -25.44 20.56
N LEU A 102 -4.09 -25.52 21.86
CA LEU A 102 -3.34 -26.38 22.80
C LEU A 102 -3.56 -27.88 22.54
N ASP A 103 -4.73 -28.24 22.03
CA ASP A 103 -5.09 -29.61 21.74
C ASP A 103 -4.65 -30.05 20.33
N LEU A 104 -4.22 -29.11 19.48
CA LEU A 104 -3.72 -29.41 18.14
C LEU A 104 -2.39 -30.17 18.21
N ASP A 105 -2.26 -31.28 17.49
CA ASP A 105 -0.99 -32.02 17.43
C ASP A 105 0.08 -31.25 16.65
N ASN A 106 1.36 -31.38 17.05
CA ASN A 106 2.47 -30.80 16.31
C ASN A 106 2.69 -31.41 14.93
N ASP A 107 2.11 -32.57 14.63
CA ASP A 107 2.13 -33.14 13.29
C ASP A 107 1.06 -32.51 12.38
N ALA A 108 0.01 -31.92 12.96
CA ALA A 108 -1.06 -31.23 12.23
C ALA A 108 -0.77 -29.73 12.04
N PRO A 109 -0.83 -29.21 10.79
CA PRO A 109 -0.76 -27.78 10.54
C PRO A 109 -2.07 -27.09 10.96
N TYR A 110 -1.98 -25.85 11.44
CA TYR A 110 -3.13 -24.98 11.65
C TYR A 110 -3.52 -24.30 10.33
N THR A 111 -4.76 -24.44 9.86
CA THR A 111 -5.21 -23.98 8.52
C THR A 111 -6.26 -22.88 8.61
N SER A 112 -6.49 -22.12 7.51
CA SER A 112 -7.56 -21.12 7.45
C SER A 112 -8.96 -21.73 7.66
N GLU A 113 -9.19 -22.98 7.24
CA GLU A 113 -10.44 -23.71 7.54
C GLU A 113 -10.60 -23.94 9.05
N ARG A 114 -9.51 -24.28 9.75
CA ARG A 114 -9.53 -24.42 11.19
C ARG A 114 -9.75 -23.07 11.88
N LEU A 115 -9.11 -22.02 11.39
CA LEU A 115 -9.33 -20.65 11.87
C LEU A 115 -10.80 -20.25 11.72
N LYS A 116 -11.42 -20.52 10.57
CA LYS A 116 -12.85 -20.26 10.33
C LYS A 116 -13.75 -20.95 11.36
N GLN A 117 -13.45 -22.20 11.69
CA GLN A 117 -14.18 -22.93 12.72
C GLN A 117 -13.94 -22.35 14.12
N ASP A 118 -12.68 -22.13 14.50
CA ASP A 118 -12.33 -21.60 15.82
C ASP A 118 -12.88 -20.17 16.01
N VAL A 119 -12.99 -19.36 14.94
CA VAL A 119 -13.67 -18.06 14.97
C VAL A 119 -15.15 -18.20 15.33
N ARG A 120 -15.86 -19.17 14.74
CA ARG A 120 -17.28 -19.43 15.09
C ARG A 120 -17.42 -19.82 16.56
N ASP A 121 -16.49 -20.61 17.06
CA ASP A 121 -16.54 -21.15 18.42
C ASP A 121 -16.14 -20.10 19.48
N LEU A 122 -15.19 -19.22 19.16
CA LEU A 122 -14.64 -18.22 20.11
C LEU A 122 -15.25 -16.81 19.98
N ALA A 123 -15.92 -16.48 18.88
CA ALA A 123 -16.53 -15.15 18.69
C ALA A 123 -17.51 -14.74 19.81
N PRO A 124 -18.37 -15.63 20.36
CA PRO A 124 -19.25 -15.25 21.47
C PRO A 124 -18.50 -14.88 22.75
N GLU A 125 -17.40 -15.59 23.06
CA GLU A 125 -16.56 -15.30 24.22
C GLU A 125 -15.89 -13.93 24.05
N ILE A 126 -15.17 -13.73 22.94
CA ILE A 126 -14.42 -12.49 22.67
C ILE A 126 -15.36 -11.29 22.51
N GLY A 127 -16.50 -11.47 21.86
CA GLY A 127 -17.51 -10.42 21.69
C GLY A 127 -18.22 -10.03 22.99
N SER A 128 -18.13 -10.86 24.04
CA SER A 128 -18.68 -10.55 25.37
C SER A 128 -17.71 -9.82 26.29
N GLU A 129 -16.44 -9.68 25.89
CA GLU A 129 -15.44 -8.94 26.66
C GLU A 129 -15.78 -7.44 26.68
N PRO A 130 -15.93 -6.81 27.86
CA PRO A 130 -16.36 -5.41 27.95
C PRO A 130 -15.41 -4.38 27.33
N SER A 131 -14.14 -4.76 27.07
CA SER A 131 -13.17 -3.91 26.37
C SER A 131 -13.30 -3.97 24.84
N ASN A 132 -14.12 -4.87 24.31
CA ASN A 132 -14.49 -4.95 22.90
C ASN A 132 -15.85 -4.32 22.67
N GLN A 133 -16.00 -3.54 21.60
CA GLN A 133 -17.28 -2.92 21.25
C GLN A 133 -17.55 -2.95 19.75
N VAL A 134 -18.83 -3.07 19.40
CA VAL A 134 -19.34 -2.91 18.03
C VAL A 134 -20.24 -1.69 18.00
N ILE A 135 -19.88 -0.72 17.16
CA ILE A 135 -20.59 0.53 16.98
C ILE A 135 -21.39 0.45 15.67
N ASP A 136 -22.71 0.41 15.78
CA ASP A 136 -23.62 0.63 14.66
C ASP A 136 -23.68 2.14 14.37
N MET A 137 -22.99 2.57 13.33
CA MET A 137 -22.88 3.99 12.98
C MET A 137 -24.19 4.63 12.58
N SER A 138 -25.19 3.84 12.18
CA SER A 138 -26.54 4.37 11.91
C SER A 138 -27.26 4.88 13.16
N ARG A 139 -26.72 4.56 14.35
CA ARG A 139 -27.29 4.94 15.65
C ARG A 139 -26.44 5.96 16.40
N VAL A 140 -25.25 6.29 15.89
CA VAL A 140 -24.35 7.25 16.52
C VAL A 140 -24.82 8.67 16.20
N PRO A 141 -25.09 9.52 17.19
CA PRO A 141 -25.40 10.92 16.93
C PRO A 141 -24.19 11.65 16.33
N ILE A 142 -24.45 12.42 15.29
CA ILE A 142 -23.43 13.23 14.60
C ILE A 142 -22.72 14.17 15.59
N GLY A 143 -21.39 14.23 15.50
CA GLY A 143 -20.55 15.15 16.29
C GLY A 143 -20.32 14.76 17.76
N LEU A 144 -20.74 13.55 18.19
CA LEU A 144 -20.41 13.01 19.51
C LEU A 144 -19.36 11.88 19.41
N PRO A 145 -18.55 11.67 20.47
CA PRO A 145 -17.67 10.52 20.54
C PRO A 145 -18.47 9.22 20.57
N VAL A 146 -17.92 8.18 19.96
CA VAL A 146 -18.55 6.84 19.93
C VAL A 146 -18.38 6.08 21.23
N ASP A 147 -17.44 6.50 22.06
CA ASP A 147 -17.06 5.83 23.29
C ASP A 147 -17.96 6.23 24.45
N SER A 148 -18.51 5.23 25.14
CA SER A 148 -19.17 5.45 26.43
C SER A 148 -18.14 5.48 27.56
N ARG A 149 -18.48 6.14 28.67
CA ARG A 149 -17.60 6.16 29.85
C ARG A 149 -17.33 4.77 30.42
N GLU A 150 -18.37 3.93 30.45
CA GLU A 150 -18.27 2.54 30.91
C GLU A 150 -17.29 1.74 30.05
N TYR A 151 -17.38 1.90 28.72
CA TYR A 151 -16.44 1.27 27.80
C TYR A 151 -14.99 1.73 28.02
N LEU A 152 -14.75 3.03 28.22
CA LEU A 152 -13.39 3.55 28.49
C LEU A 152 -12.82 3.01 29.80
N ASP A 153 -13.63 2.91 30.85
CA ASP A 153 -13.21 2.34 32.13
C ASP A 153 -12.84 0.84 31.96
N HIS A 154 -13.58 0.09 31.15
CA HIS A 154 -13.25 -1.30 30.80
C HIS A 154 -11.99 -1.42 29.94
N LEU A 155 -11.85 -0.59 28.91
CA LEU A 155 -10.65 -0.58 28.06
C LEU A 155 -9.41 -0.22 28.87
N ARG A 156 -9.53 0.71 29.82
CA ARG A 156 -8.45 1.07 30.75
C ARG A 156 -8.12 -0.06 31.71
N ALA A 157 -9.12 -0.71 32.30
CA ALA A 157 -8.91 -1.88 33.16
C ALA A 157 -8.21 -3.02 32.40
N ALA A 158 -8.43 -3.10 31.09
CA ALA A 158 -7.77 -4.02 30.19
C ALA A 158 -6.42 -3.50 29.66
N ASP A 159 -5.86 -2.36 30.11
CA ASP A 159 -4.59 -1.79 29.61
C ASP A 159 -4.59 -1.47 28.09
N GLY A 160 -5.73 -1.02 27.57
CA GLY A 160 -5.94 -0.79 26.14
C GLY A 160 -6.10 -2.09 25.32
N TYR A 161 -6.26 -3.24 25.99
CA TYR A 161 -6.58 -4.50 25.31
C TYR A 161 -8.07 -4.53 24.98
N GLY A 162 -8.39 -4.10 23.76
CA GLY A 162 -9.73 -4.16 23.20
C GLY A 162 -9.76 -3.72 21.75
N VAL A 163 -10.88 -3.97 21.07
CA VAL A 163 -11.14 -3.50 19.70
C VAL A 163 -12.46 -2.74 19.61
N THR A 164 -12.46 -1.67 18.81
CA THR A 164 -13.68 -0.96 18.41
C THR A 164 -14.00 -1.27 16.95
N VAL A 165 -15.14 -1.88 16.66
CA VAL A 165 -15.56 -2.23 15.30
C VAL A 165 -16.72 -1.37 14.85
N PHE A 166 -16.57 -0.67 13.73
CA PHE A 166 -17.61 0.12 13.10
C PHE A 166 -18.40 -0.69 12.07
N THR A 167 -19.73 -0.67 12.20
CA THR A 167 -20.66 -1.38 11.32
C THR A 167 -21.91 -0.57 11.06
N ALA A 168 -22.75 -1.07 10.16
CA ALA A 168 -24.07 -0.52 9.88
C ALA A 168 -24.99 -1.64 9.37
N PRO A 169 -26.32 -1.48 9.43
CA PRO A 169 -27.25 -2.40 8.80
C PRO A 169 -26.97 -2.47 7.30
N ALA A 170 -27.07 -3.67 6.72
CA ALA A 170 -27.03 -3.81 5.27
C ALA A 170 -28.10 -2.91 4.64
N SER A 171 -27.68 -1.95 3.82
CA SER A 171 -28.59 -1.00 3.18
C SER A 171 -29.58 -1.76 2.29
N SER A 172 -30.87 -1.45 2.37
CA SER A 172 -31.93 -2.14 1.60
C SER A 172 -31.75 -2.00 0.07
N SER A 173 -30.92 -1.04 -0.37
CA SER A 173 -30.46 -0.87 -1.76
C SER A 173 -29.45 -1.93 -2.23
N SER A 174 -28.91 -2.75 -1.34
CA SER A 174 -27.98 -3.86 -1.65
C SER A 174 -28.69 -5.20 -1.93
N SER A 175 -30.00 -5.29 -1.70
CA SER A 175 -30.77 -6.54 -1.79
C SER A 175 -31.23 -6.93 -3.20
N THR A 176 -31.02 -6.08 -4.20
CA THR A 176 -31.15 -6.49 -5.62
C THR A 176 -29.77 -6.85 -6.15
N GLY A 177 -29.55 -8.10 -6.55
CA GLY A 177 -28.30 -8.63 -7.13
C GLY A 177 -27.82 -8.00 -8.45
N ARG A 178 -28.05 -6.69 -8.66
CA ARG A 178 -27.27 -5.88 -9.59
C ARG A 178 -25.95 -5.54 -8.90
N ARG A 179 -24.85 -6.12 -9.39
CA ARG A 179 -23.49 -5.60 -9.16
C ARG A 179 -23.55 -4.07 -9.29
N ARG A 180 -23.39 -3.33 -8.18
CA ARG A 180 -23.11 -1.88 -8.22
C ARG A 180 -21.94 -1.70 -9.19
N ASN A 181 -22.06 -0.80 -10.17
CA ASN A 181 -20.95 -0.41 -11.03
C ASN A 181 -19.88 0.28 -10.16
N LYS A 182 -18.95 -0.51 -9.61
CA LYS A 182 -17.82 -0.07 -8.77
C LYS A 182 -16.77 0.76 -9.52
N GLN A 183 -16.98 1.02 -10.81
CA GLN A 183 -15.99 1.60 -11.73
C GLN A 183 -15.76 3.11 -11.56
N ASN A 184 -16.60 3.83 -10.80
CA ASN A 184 -16.55 5.29 -10.64
C ASN A 184 -16.39 5.76 -9.18
N GLU A 185 -16.31 4.85 -8.19
CA GLU A 185 -16.11 5.26 -6.80
C GLU A 185 -14.61 5.25 -6.45
N SER A 186 -14.10 6.39 -5.99
CA SER A 186 -12.76 6.49 -5.40
C SER A 186 -12.66 5.50 -4.23
N PRO A 187 -11.50 4.81 -4.06
CA PRO A 187 -11.29 3.97 -2.89
C PRO A 187 -11.56 4.80 -1.62
N PRO A 188 -12.20 4.23 -0.58
CA PRO A 188 -12.37 4.93 0.69
C PRO A 188 -11.03 5.44 1.21
N LYS A 189 -10.98 6.75 1.50
CA LYS A 189 -9.87 7.39 2.20
C LYS A 189 -10.36 7.86 3.57
N LEU A 190 -9.68 7.40 4.61
CA LEU A 190 -9.88 7.86 5.98
C LEU A 190 -8.69 8.72 6.38
N ARG A 191 -8.93 9.91 6.92
CA ARG A 191 -7.90 10.79 7.44
C ARG A 191 -8.18 11.14 8.89
N THR A 192 -7.13 11.42 9.65
CA THR A 192 -7.29 12.09 10.94
C THR A 192 -7.46 13.58 10.67
N LYS A 193 -8.62 14.14 11.03
CA LYS A 193 -8.94 15.56 10.83
C LYS A 193 -8.34 16.44 11.93
N GLY A 194 -8.09 15.85 13.09
CA GLY A 194 -7.49 16.54 14.23
C GLY A 194 -7.83 15.89 15.56
N PHE A 195 -7.35 16.49 16.64
CA PHE A 195 -7.61 16.01 17.99
C PHE A 195 -7.83 17.15 18.98
N THR A 196 -8.49 16.84 20.09
CA THR A 196 -8.78 17.76 21.19
C THR A 196 -8.42 17.10 22.51
N PRO A 197 -7.43 17.61 23.27
CA PRO A 197 -7.16 17.14 24.62
C PRO A 197 -8.26 17.63 25.56
N LEU A 198 -9.17 16.76 25.97
CA LEU A 198 -10.28 17.08 26.88
C LEU A 198 -9.81 17.16 28.34
N LYS A 199 -8.81 16.36 28.71
CA LYS A 199 -8.14 16.41 30.01
C LYS A 199 -6.63 16.35 29.78
N TYR A 200 -5.90 17.39 30.17
CA TYR A 200 -4.47 17.47 29.94
C TYR A 200 -3.78 18.34 31.01
N PRO A 201 -2.79 17.82 31.75
CA PRO A 201 -2.19 18.55 32.86
C PRO A 201 -1.42 19.79 32.38
N ALA A 202 -1.81 20.97 32.88
CA ALA A 202 -1.22 22.27 32.51
C ALA A 202 0.30 22.40 32.79
N SER A 203 0.87 21.52 33.62
CA SER A 203 2.30 21.48 33.94
C SER A 203 3.15 20.74 32.91
N ARG A 204 2.55 20.08 31.92
CA ARG A 204 3.25 19.34 30.87
C ARG A 204 2.97 20.01 29.52
N SER A 205 3.95 20.73 28.99
CA SER A 205 3.89 21.35 27.65
C SER A 205 4.61 20.49 26.61
N SER A 206 4.85 19.20 26.90
CA SER A 206 5.64 18.36 26.01
C SER A 206 4.90 18.11 24.69
N PRO A 207 5.64 18.04 23.57
CA PRO A 207 5.05 17.77 22.26
C PRO A 207 4.27 16.46 22.26
N MET A 208 3.23 16.39 21.43
CA MET A 208 2.50 15.15 21.16
C MET A 208 2.68 14.73 19.70
N TYR A 209 2.55 13.44 19.43
CA TYR A 209 2.46 12.92 18.07
C TYR A 209 1.59 11.67 18.04
N TRP A 210 1.09 11.34 16.86
CA TRP A 210 0.26 10.18 16.61
C TRP A 210 0.97 9.21 15.68
N ALA A 211 0.80 7.93 15.96
CA ALA A 211 1.40 6.83 15.24
C ALA A 211 0.28 5.88 14.81
N MET A 212 0.16 5.64 13.51
CA MET A 212 -0.98 4.96 12.90
C MET A 212 -0.49 3.87 11.96
N ALA A 213 -1.20 2.75 11.97
CA ALA A 213 -0.99 1.65 11.05
C ALA A 213 -2.35 1.07 10.67
N SER A 214 -2.59 0.77 9.39
CA SER A 214 -3.82 0.13 8.95
C SER A 214 -3.56 -0.82 7.77
N GLY A 215 -4.53 -1.69 7.51
CA GLY A 215 -4.49 -2.62 6.41
C GLY A 215 -5.88 -3.13 6.05
N SER A 216 -6.03 -3.51 4.79
CA SER A 216 -7.22 -4.21 4.28
C SER A 216 -6.79 -5.45 3.51
N HIS A 217 -7.76 -6.15 2.93
CA HIS A 217 -7.47 -7.31 2.08
C HIS A 217 -6.66 -7.00 0.81
N SER A 218 -6.57 -5.72 0.40
CA SER A 218 -5.98 -5.30 -0.88
C SER A 218 -4.45 -5.19 -0.88
N GLU A 219 -3.78 -5.80 0.10
CA GLU A 219 -2.31 -5.92 0.21
C GLU A 219 -1.50 -4.62 0.37
N ILE A 220 -2.15 -3.48 0.56
CA ILE A 220 -1.46 -2.19 0.76
C ILE A 220 -1.40 -1.90 2.27
N PRO A 221 -0.27 -2.18 2.95
CA PRO A 221 -0.06 -1.72 4.31
C PRO A 221 0.11 -0.19 4.31
N MET A 222 -0.55 0.48 5.25
CA MET A 222 -0.43 1.92 5.47
C MET A 222 0.14 2.18 6.86
N THR A 223 1.13 3.07 6.93
CA THR A 223 1.72 3.56 8.18
C THR A 223 1.90 5.05 8.10
N GLU A 224 1.75 5.72 9.24
CA GLU A 224 1.83 7.17 9.29
C GLU A 224 2.21 7.63 10.70
N VAL A 225 3.17 8.55 10.80
CA VAL A 225 3.54 9.22 12.05
C VAL A 225 3.39 10.72 11.82
N THR A 226 2.65 11.40 12.68
CA THR A 226 2.49 12.85 12.56
C THR A 226 3.79 13.55 12.91
N ASP A 227 3.96 14.76 12.37
CA ASP A 227 4.92 15.70 12.93
C ASP A 227 4.62 15.96 14.42
N LYS A 228 5.65 16.45 15.12
CA LYS A 228 5.53 16.86 16.52
C LYS A 228 4.60 18.05 16.64
N ILE A 229 3.67 17.96 17.58
CA ILE A 229 2.62 18.96 17.81
C ILE A 229 2.97 19.67 19.10
N GLU A 230 3.49 20.88 18.94
CA GLU A 230 3.98 21.73 20.02
C GLU A 230 2.84 22.50 20.72
N GLY A 231 3.07 22.85 21.99
CA GLY A 231 2.18 23.76 22.71
C GLY A 231 0.77 23.19 22.97
N VAL A 232 0.65 21.88 23.13
CA VAL A 232 -0.62 21.21 23.38
C VAL A 232 -1.26 21.70 24.68
N ARG A 233 -2.55 22.04 24.61
CA ARG A 233 -3.32 22.58 25.73
C ARG A 233 -4.69 21.92 25.80
N GLN A 234 -5.20 21.81 27.02
CA GLN A 234 -6.56 21.32 27.26
C GLN A 234 -7.58 22.19 26.52
N GLU A 235 -8.63 21.54 26.01
CA GLU A 235 -9.76 22.13 25.26
C GLU A 235 -9.37 22.91 24.01
N THR A 236 -8.13 22.76 23.55
CA THR A 236 -7.65 23.37 22.30
C THR A 236 -7.71 22.34 21.18
N ARG A 237 -8.32 22.72 20.06
CA ARG A 237 -8.39 21.87 18.87
C ARG A 237 -7.10 22.00 18.06
N PHE A 238 -6.52 20.85 17.69
CA PHE A 238 -5.37 20.77 16.81
C PHE A 238 -5.79 20.08 15.52
N ASN A 239 -5.37 20.63 14.38
CA ASN A 239 -5.67 20.06 13.07
C ASN A 239 -4.62 18.98 12.75
N LEU A 240 -5.10 17.91 12.12
CA LEU A 240 -4.31 16.87 11.48
C LEU A 240 -4.78 16.76 10.03
N ASP A 241 -3.99 16.12 9.18
CA ASP A 241 -4.42 15.78 7.81
C ASP A 241 -3.79 14.45 7.33
N ASN A 242 -3.48 13.59 8.29
CA ASN A 242 -2.70 12.39 8.05
C ASN A 242 -3.62 11.27 7.54
N VAL A 243 -3.14 10.51 6.56
CA VAL A 243 -3.90 9.40 5.97
C VAL A 243 -3.87 8.23 6.93
N LEU A 244 -5.04 7.86 7.44
CA LEU A 244 -5.19 6.69 8.31
C LEU A 244 -5.35 5.42 7.48
N PHE A 245 -6.09 5.49 6.37
CA PHE A 245 -6.31 4.38 5.46
C PHE A 245 -6.67 4.90 4.08
N GLU A 246 -6.15 4.24 3.04
CA GLU A 246 -6.54 4.42 1.65
C GLU A 246 -6.43 3.07 0.95
N GLY A 247 -7.52 2.59 0.37
CA GLY A 247 -7.52 1.27 -0.26
C GLY A 247 -8.92 0.80 -0.60
N ASP A 248 -9.03 -0.43 -1.07
CA ASP A 248 -10.31 -1.00 -1.49
C ASP A 248 -11.28 -1.19 -0.29
N SER A 249 -12.56 -0.89 -0.50
CA SER A 249 -13.68 -1.10 0.44
C SER A 249 -14.26 -2.53 0.43
N ASP A 250 -13.77 -3.41 -0.44
CA ASP A 250 -14.40 -4.71 -0.69
C ASP A 250 -14.34 -5.70 0.48
N GLY A 251 -13.43 -5.46 1.43
CA GLY A 251 -13.28 -6.24 2.65
C GLY A 251 -13.21 -5.37 3.90
N PRO A 252 -13.07 -5.99 5.08
CA PRO A 252 -12.89 -5.25 6.32
C PRO A 252 -11.55 -4.52 6.35
N VAL A 253 -11.51 -3.40 7.06
CA VAL A 253 -10.30 -2.64 7.35
C VAL A 253 -9.96 -2.82 8.81
N LEU A 254 -8.69 -3.08 9.12
CA LEU A 254 -8.18 -3.11 10.49
C LEU A 254 -7.10 -2.05 10.65
N GLY A 255 -7.01 -1.46 11.84
CA GLY A 255 -5.94 -0.53 12.13
C GLY A 255 -5.66 -0.38 13.60
N HIS A 256 -4.53 0.28 13.87
CA HIS A 256 -4.00 0.54 15.19
C HIS A 256 -3.51 1.98 15.26
N ILE A 257 -3.90 2.69 16.31
CA ILE A 257 -3.53 4.09 16.55
C ILE A 257 -2.91 4.19 17.93
N GLN A 258 -1.81 4.93 18.04
CA GLN A 258 -1.17 5.28 19.29
C GLN A 258 -0.99 6.78 19.40
N CYS A 259 -1.27 7.31 20.58
CA CYS A 259 -1.08 8.70 20.95
C CYS A 259 0.07 8.77 21.95
N TRP A 260 1.07 9.59 21.66
CA TRP A 260 2.27 9.69 22.46
C TRP A 260 2.57 11.15 22.84
N GLN A 261 3.11 11.31 24.03
CA GLN A 261 3.80 12.48 24.54
C GLN A 261 5.30 12.23 24.39
N GLU A 262 6.03 13.20 23.86
CA GLU A 262 7.49 13.12 23.86
C GLU A 262 8.03 13.28 25.28
N ASN A 263 8.77 12.25 25.71
CA ASN A 263 9.82 12.39 26.70
C ASN A 263 11.16 12.29 25.94
N GLU A 264 12.11 13.16 26.25
CA GLU A 264 13.39 13.39 25.54
C GLU A 264 13.89 12.16 24.74
N GLY A 265 13.57 12.12 23.43
CA GLY A 265 13.80 10.95 22.58
C GLY A 265 14.74 11.28 21.42
N ASP A 266 15.88 10.60 21.37
CA ASP A 266 16.85 10.68 20.26
C ASP A 266 16.23 10.14 18.95
N SER A 267 16.72 10.65 17.82
CA SER A 267 16.34 10.31 16.43
C SER A 267 16.18 8.81 16.12
N ASN A 268 16.87 7.94 16.85
CA ASN A 268 16.75 6.48 16.74
C ASN A 268 15.35 5.95 17.12
N TRP A 269 14.67 6.59 18.06
CA TRP A 269 13.35 6.16 18.53
C TRP A 269 12.26 6.29 17.45
N PHE A 270 12.29 7.36 16.62
CA PHE A 270 11.35 7.52 15.50
C PHE A 270 11.53 6.44 14.43
N THR A 271 12.78 6.05 14.14
CA THR A 271 13.09 4.95 13.21
C THR A 271 12.54 3.62 13.74
N GLU A 272 12.72 3.35 15.03
CA GLU A 272 12.17 2.15 15.68
C GLU A 272 10.64 2.12 15.67
N LEU A 273 9.99 3.28 15.86
CA LEU A 273 8.54 3.43 15.75
C LEU A 273 8.05 3.20 14.31
N GLY A 274 8.74 3.73 13.30
CA GLY A 274 8.38 3.49 11.89
C GLY A 274 8.42 2.00 11.52
N ASN A 275 9.53 1.32 11.84
CA ASN A 275 9.67 -0.13 11.62
C ASN A 275 8.58 -0.93 12.33
N THR A 276 8.23 -0.49 13.54
CA THR A 276 7.15 -1.06 14.33
C THR A 276 5.80 -0.93 13.65
N LEU A 277 5.46 0.27 13.17
CA LEU A 277 4.18 0.51 12.53
C LEU A 277 4.06 -0.33 11.27
N GLN A 278 5.16 -0.54 10.54
CA GLN A 278 5.17 -1.42 9.38
C GLN A 278 4.80 -2.85 9.77
N GLN A 279 5.41 -3.40 10.81
CA GLN A 279 5.06 -4.74 11.31
C GLN A 279 3.59 -4.84 11.75
N ILE A 280 3.06 -3.79 12.38
CA ILE A 280 1.65 -3.71 12.79
C ILE A 280 0.73 -3.65 11.57
N SER A 281 1.09 -2.88 10.56
CA SER A 281 0.30 -2.72 9.34
C SER A 281 0.27 -4.02 8.52
N ASP A 282 1.41 -4.70 8.36
CA ASP A 282 1.49 -6.01 7.70
C ASP A 282 0.61 -7.06 8.41
N LEU A 283 0.55 -6.99 9.74
CA LEU A 283 -0.33 -7.84 10.54
C LEU A 283 -1.81 -7.49 10.32
N CYS A 284 -2.16 -6.20 10.21
CA CYS A 284 -3.52 -5.76 9.89
C CYS A 284 -3.95 -6.27 8.51
N VAL A 285 -3.08 -6.18 7.49
CA VAL A 285 -3.33 -6.71 6.13
C VAL A 285 -3.57 -8.22 6.19
N THR A 286 -2.64 -8.98 6.77
CA THR A 286 -2.74 -10.44 6.88
C THR A 286 -4.05 -10.84 7.54
N THR A 287 -4.43 -10.13 8.60
CA THR A 287 -5.65 -10.43 9.35
C THR A 287 -6.91 -10.04 8.58
N ALA A 288 -6.91 -8.92 7.87
CA ALA A 288 -8.04 -8.51 7.03
C ALA A 288 -8.28 -9.50 5.88
N GLN A 289 -7.22 -10.09 5.32
CA GLN A 289 -7.33 -11.16 4.31
C GLN A 289 -7.96 -12.43 4.88
N GLU A 290 -7.56 -12.86 6.09
CA GLU A 290 -8.22 -14.00 6.75
C GLU A 290 -9.68 -13.67 7.09
N ALA A 291 -9.97 -12.45 7.55
CA ALA A 291 -11.33 -12.00 7.83
C ALA A 291 -12.21 -12.13 6.59
N MET A 292 -11.73 -11.67 5.43
CA MET A 292 -12.44 -11.78 4.16
C MET A 292 -12.69 -13.24 3.78
N THR A 293 -11.67 -14.11 3.92
CA THR A 293 -11.79 -15.55 3.64
C THR A 293 -12.83 -16.23 4.54
N ILE A 294 -12.90 -15.82 5.81
CA ILE A 294 -13.80 -16.38 6.82
C ILE A 294 -15.24 -15.92 6.62
N ILE A 295 -15.44 -14.62 6.33
CA ILE A 295 -16.73 -14.03 5.97
C ILE A 295 -17.28 -14.70 4.70
N GLY A 296 -16.40 -14.97 3.74
CA GLY A 296 -16.72 -15.62 2.47
C GLY A 296 -17.41 -14.70 1.47
N ASP A 297 -17.34 -15.05 0.19
CA ASP A 297 -17.83 -14.24 -0.94
C ASP A 297 -19.34 -13.94 -0.90
N HIS A 298 -20.09 -14.67 -0.06
CA HIS A 298 -21.54 -14.56 0.10
C HIS A 298 -21.99 -14.16 1.51
N GLY A 299 -21.07 -13.75 2.39
CA GLY A 299 -21.41 -13.38 3.77
C GLY A 299 -21.90 -14.58 4.58
N GLU A 300 -21.19 -15.71 4.49
CA GLU A 300 -21.52 -16.95 5.20
C GLU A 300 -21.43 -16.80 6.73
N LEU A 301 -20.67 -15.80 7.17
CA LEU A 301 -20.62 -15.34 8.56
C LEU A 301 -20.80 -13.83 8.61
N ASP A 302 -21.44 -13.37 9.69
CA ASP A 302 -21.59 -11.94 9.97
C ASP A 302 -20.21 -11.28 10.10
N ALA A 303 -19.99 -10.18 9.39
CA ALA A 303 -18.69 -9.52 9.33
C ALA A 303 -18.25 -8.95 10.68
N ALA A 304 -19.14 -8.31 11.44
CA ALA A 304 -18.78 -7.64 12.68
C ALA A 304 -18.16 -8.58 13.73
N PRO A 305 -18.76 -9.74 14.08
CA PRO A 305 -18.13 -10.71 14.99
C PRO A 305 -16.77 -11.22 14.52
N VAL A 306 -16.59 -11.43 13.21
CA VAL A 306 -15.30 -11.87 12.64
C VAL A 306 -14.24 -10.79 12.80
N VAL A 307 -14.58 -9.53 12.48
CA VAL A 307 -13.67 -8.38 12.60
C VAL A 307 -13.32 -8.10 14.07
N VAL A 308 -14.28 -8.25 15.01
CA VAL A 308 -14.00 -8.13 16.45
C VAL A 308 -13.00 -9.20 16.88
N MET A 309 -13.28 -10.48 16.57
CA MET A 309 -12.42 -11.59 16.96
C MET A 309 -10.98 -11.37 16.47
N LEU A 310 -10.85 -11.05 15.19
CA LEU A 310 -9.57 -10.92 14.53
C LEU A 310 -8.82 -9.65 14.95
N GLY A 311 -9.53 -8.53 15.11
CA GLY A 311 -8.96 -7.29 15.62
C GLY A 311 -8.47 -7.41 17.07
N ALA A 312 -9.21 -8.12 17.93
CA ALA A 312 -8.78 -8.41 19.30
C ALA A 312 -7.52 -9.28 19.32
N ASN A 313 -7.45 -10.30 18.45
CA ASN A 313 -6.26 -11.13 18.29
C ASN A 313 -5.04 -10.36 17.76
N VAL A 314 -5.24 -9.42 16.82
CA VAL A 314 -4.19 -8.51 16.35
C VAL A 314 -3.68 -7.64 17.48
N ASN A 315 -4.58 -7.00 18.24
CA ASN A 315 -4.21 -6.16 19.36
C ASN A 315 -3.41 -6.92 20.43
N ASN A 316 -3.82 -8.16 20.70
CA ASN A 316 -3.12 -9.05 21.60
C ASN A 316 -1.72 -9.38 21.06
N LEU A 317 -1.60 -9.78 19.79
CA LEU A 317 -0.32 -10.11 19.17
C LEU A 317 0.64 -8.91 19.16
N ILE A 318 0.16 -7.71 18.83
CA ILE A 318 0.95 -6.46 18.92
C ILE A 318 1.51 -6.30 20.33
N SER A 319 0.67 -6.51 21.34
CA SER A 319 1.06 -6.32 22.74
C SER A 319 1.99 -7.42 23.26
N GLU A 320 1.76 -8.68 22.87
CA GLU A 320 2.61 -9.82 23.24
C GLU A 320 3.99 -9.71 22.58
N LEU A 321 4.07 -9.33 21.31
CA LEU A 321 5.37 -9.15 20.66
C LEU A 321 6.08 -7.92 21.24
N ARG A 322 5.41 -6.78 21.36
CA ARG A 322 6.10 -5.50 21.60
C ARG A 322 6.33 -5.10 23.06
N ASP A 323 5.92 -5.93 24.01
CA ASP A 323 6.09 -5.69 25.45
C ASP A 323 5.51 -4.33 25.91
N SER A 324 4.20 -4.30 26.16
CA SER A 324 3.53 -3.15 26.77
C SER A 324 3.89 -2.91 28.25
N SER A 325 4.82 -3.67 28.86
CA SER A 325 5.14 -3.58 30.29
C SER A 325 6.20 -2.52 30.63
N ALA A 326 6.88 -1.94 29.64
CA ALA A 326 7.26 -0.55 29.82
C ALA A 326 5.97 0.25 29.69
N LYS A 327 5.50 0.85 30.79
CA LYS A 327 4.91 2.19 30.70
C LYS A 327 5.94 3.01 29.94
N ALA A 328 5.89 2.96 28.61
CA ALA A 328 6.85 3.62 27.76
C ALA A 328 6.61 5.09 28.06
N ASP A 329 7.60 5.69 28.71
CA ASP A 329 7.46 7.01 29.32
C ASP A 329 6.97 7.97 28.22
N GLY A 330 5.71 8.39 28.29
CA GLY A 330 5.07 9.21 27.26
C GLY A 330 3.89 8.59 26.48
N LEU A 331 3.64 7.28 26.48
CA LEU A 331 2.43 6.74 25.81
C LEU A 331 1.17 7.24 26.52
N ILE A 332 0.30 7.95 25.79
CA ILE A 332 -0.99 8.43 26.29
C ILE A 332 -2.07 7.37 26.02
N GLY A 333 -2.13 6.80 24.83
CA GLY A 333 -3.19 5.84 24.57
C GLY A 333 -2.94 5.03 23.32
N LYS A 334 -3.59 3.88 23.26
CA LYS A 334 -3.58 3.01 22.07
C LYS A 334 -4.98 2.48 21.82
N ARG A 335 -5.31 2.29 20.54
CA ARG A 335 -6.58 1.74 20.07
C ARG A 335 -6.34 0.83 18.90
N THR A 336 -6.96 -0.34 18.92
CA THR A 336 -7.18 -1.14 17.71
C THR A 336 -8.62 -0.94 17.27
N PHE A 337 -8.82 -0.72 15.98
CA PHE A 337 -10.14 -0.49 15.41
C PHE A 337 -10.33 -1.35 14.16
N GLY A 338 -11.59 -1.60 13.82
CA GLY A 338 -11.98 -2.30 12.61
C GLY A 338 -13.17 -1.63 11.96
N TRP A 339 -13.26 -1.75 10.64
CA TRP A 339 -14.45 -1.37 9.89
C TRP A 339 -14.94 -2.56 9.09
N THR A 340 -16.24 -2.85 9.23
CA THR A 340 -16.93 -3.70 8.25
C THR A 340 -17.18 -2.91 6.97
N ARG A 341 -17.42 -3.62 5.86
CA ARG A 341 -17.77 -2.98 4.59
C ARG A 341 -18.99 -2.09 4.72
N GLU A 342 -20.03 -2.59 5.39
CA GLU A 342 -21.29 -1.86 5.62
C GLU A 342 -21.05 -0.61 6.48
N GLY A 343 -20.19 -0.72 7.49
CA GLY A 343 -19.75 0.42 8.30
C GLY A 343 -19.05 1.47 7.44
N LEU A 344 -18.08 1.07 6.60
CA LEU A 344 -17.43 2.02 5.69
C LEU A 344 -18.48 2.66 4.80
N ASP A 345 -19.25 1.89 4.06
CA ASP A 345 -20.29 2.37 3.15
C ASP A 345 -21.23 3.38 3.82
N TYR A 346 -21.73 3.08 5.02
CA TYR A 346 -22.57 4.03 5.75
C TYR A 346 -21.84 5.31 6.15
N PHE A 347 -20.53 5.26 6.40
CA PHE A 347 -19.74 6.47 6.70
C PHE A 347 -19.80 7.51 5.58
N LYS A 348 -20.01 7.06 4.34
CA LYS A 348 -20.26 7.93 3.16
C LYS A 348 -21.53 8.76 3.32
N GLU A 349 -22.55 8.12 3.89
CA GLU A 349 -23.92 8.62 3.94
C GLU A 349 -24.14 9.56 5.14
N MET A 350 -23.18 9.64 6.07
CA MET A 350 -23.22 10.58 7.20
C MET A 350 -23.01 12.03 6.71
N ASP A 351 -23.84 12.96 7.19
CA ASP A 351 -23.85 14.36 6.73
C ASP A 351 -22.49 15.08 6.91
N ASP A 352 -21.79 14.81 8.01
CA ASP A 352 -20.48 15.42 8.30
C ASP A 352 -19.30 14.50 7.99
N GLN A 353 -19.56 13.23 7.67
CA GLN A 353 -18.57 12.18 7.39
C GLN A 353 -17.47 12.09 8.45
N THR A 354 -17.79 12.42 9.71
CA THR A 354 -16.83 12.34 10.81
C THR A 354 -17.27 11.38 11.91
N THR A 355 -16.29 10.79 12.57
CA THR A 355 -16.46 10.01 13.79
C THR A 355 -15.36 10.38 14.78
N ARG A 356 -15.62 10.22 16.07
CA ARG A 356 -14.69 10.61 17.13
C ARG A 356 -14.44 9.47 18.09
N MET A 357 -13.16 9.24 18.40
CA MET A 357 -12.71 8.22 19.35
C MET A 357 -11.90 8.86 20.47
N GLU A 358 -12.07 8.34 21.68
CA GLU A 358 -11.41 8.83 22.88
C GLU A 358 -10.25 7.92 23.30
N PHE A 359 -9.11 8.54 23.60
CA PHE A 359 -7.88 7.92 24.07
C PHE A 359 -7.62 8.40 25.49
N GLU A 360 -7.52 7.46 26.44
CA GLU A 360 -7.40 7.77 27.85
C GLU A 360 -6.17 7.13 28.48
N TYR A 361 -5.41 7.92 29.26
CA TYR A 361 -4.32 7.44 30.10
C TYR A 361 -4.52 7.87 31.55
N GLU A 362 -4.53 6.90 32.45
CA GLU A 362 -4.72 7.15 33.89
C GLU A 362 -5.93 8.08 34.13
N ASP A 363 -5.96 8.81 35.24
CA ASP A 363 -7.01 9.80 35.51
C ASP A 363 -6.64 11.19 34.99
N TYR A 364 -5.61 11.37 34.17
CA TYR A 364 -5.07 12.69 33.86
C TYR A 364 -5.09 13.06 32.37
N TYR A 365 -5.17 12.08 31.47
CA TYR A 365 -5.19 12.32 30.03
C TYR A 365 -6.47 11.77 29.41
N LEU A 366 -7.18 12.63 28.70
CA LEU A 366 -8.29 12.25 27.82
C LEU A 366 -8.14 13.06 26.54
N VAL A 367 -8.01 12.38 25.41
CA VAL A 367 -7.79 12.99 24.11
C VAL A 367 -8.80 12.44 23.10
N GLU A 368 -9.58 13.32 22.50
CA GLU A 368 -10.54 12.98 21.46
C GLU A 368 -9.88 13.13 20.09
N LEU A 369 -9.85 12.06 19.29
CA LEU A 369 -9.38 12.05 17.90
C LEU A 369 -10.58 12.04 16.95
N GLU A 370 -10.62 12.97 16.00
CA GLU A 370 -11.63 13.02 14.94
C GLU A 370 -11.08 12.38 13.67
N ILE A 371 -11.80 11.39 13.16
CA ILE A 371 -11.55 10.75 11.87
C ILE A 371 -12.59 11.24 10.89
N GLN A 372 -12.14 11.57 9.70
CA GLN A 372 -12.99 11.98 8.59
C GLN A 372 -12.85 10.97 7.46
N ARG A 373 -13.99 10.55 6.90
CA ARG A 373 -13.98 9.97 5.56
C ARG A 373 -13.85 11.10 4.57
N VAL A 374 -12.76 11.07 3.80
CA VAL A 374 -12.49 12.07 2.79
C VAL A 374 -12.78 11.46 1.44
N TYR A 375 -13.56 12.19 0.66
CA TYR A 375 -13.54 12.02 -0.78
C TYR A 375 -12.62 13.10 -1.30
N GLU A 376 -11.76 12.75 -2.26
CA GLU A 376 -11.41 13.77 -3.24
C GLU A 376 -12.74 14.36 -3.72
N GLU A 377 -12.95 15.65 -3.50
CA GLU A 377 -13.87 16.39 -4.35
C GLU A 377 -13.50 15.95 -5.76
N LEU A 378 -14.45 15.31 -6.43
CA LEU A 378 -14.37 15.17 -7.87
C LEU A 378 -14.26 16.61 -8.36
N LEU A 379 -13.01 17.06 -8.60
CA LEU A 379 -12.73 18.10 -9.56
C LEU A 379 -13.66 17.84 -10.74
N PRO A 380 -14.24 18.90 -11.33
CA PRO A 380 -15.15 18.74 -12.47
C PRO A 380 -14.54 17.68 -13.40
N PRO A 381 -15.29 16.62 -13.74
CA PRO A 381 -14.73 15.44 -14.38
C PRO A 381 -13.87 15.92 -15.54
N PRO A 382 -12.61 15.45 -15.64
CA PRO A 382 -11.80 15.84 -16.76
C PRO A 382 -12.58 15.52 -18.06
N PRO A 383 -12.35 16.29 -19.14
CA PRO A 383 -13.03 16.10 -20.41
C PRO A 383 -13.11 14.62 -20.78
N VAL A 384 -14.26 14.19 -21.31
CA VAL A 384 -14.50 12.78 -21.61
C VAL A 384 -13.50 12.26 -22.67
N GLY A 385 -12.99 11.04 -22.45
CA GLY A 385 -12.15 10.33 -23.42
C GLY A 385 -11.48 9.08 -22.85
N GLY A 386 -11.00 8.19 -23.71
CA GLY A 386 -10.17 7.05 -23.29
C GLY A 386 -8.85 7.50 -22.67
N VAL A 387 -8.23 8.56 -23.23
CA VAL A 387 -6.97 9.17 -22.76
C VAL A 387 -7.09 10.70 -22.80
N LEU A 388 -6.49 11.40 -21.84
CA LEU A 388 -6.34 12.85 -21.79
C LEU A 388 -4.93 13.25 -22.20
N ILE A 389 -4.82 14.29 -23.03
CA ILE A 389 -3.55 14.84 -23.51
C ILE A 389 -3.48 16.33 -23.23
N TYR A 390 -2.40 16.73 -22.54
CA TYR A 390 -2.04 18.11 -22.28
C TYR A 390 -0.78 18.44 -23.07
N CYS A 391 -0.65 19.67 -23.56
CA CYS A 391 0.58 20.13 -24.19
C CYS A 391 1.09 21.42 -23.54
N SER A 392 2.40 21.61 -23.58
CA SER A 392 3.09 22.78 -23.02
C SER A 392 4.22 23.21 -23.95
N ASP A 393 4.31 24.52 -24.19
CA ASP A 393 5.37 25.13 -25.01
C ASP A 393 6.62 25.50 -24.18
N ASP A 394 6.49 25.58 -22.86
CA ASP A 394 7.52 26.02 -21.91
C ASP A 394 7.77 25.01 -20.79
N GLY A 395 6.93 23.98 -20.64
CA GLY A 395 6.95 23.01 -19.55
C GLY A 395 6.43 23.55 -18.21
N GLU A 396 5.78 24.71 -18.20
CA GLU A 396 5.20 25.36 -17.01
C GLU A 396 3.70 25.61 -17.20
N SER A 397 3.34 26.19 -18.35
CA SER A 397 1.97 26.46 -18.74
C SER A 397 1.42 25.29 -19.56
N TRP A 398 0.38 24.63 -19.06
CA TRP A 398 -0.26 23.50 -19.75
C TRP A 398 -1.56 23.93 -20.42
N SER A 399 -1.85 23.32 -21.58
CA SER A 399 -3.11 23.51 -22.29
C SER A 399 -4.29 22.91 -21.53
N GLU A 400 -5.50 23.27 -21.93
CA GLU A 400 -6.68 22.46 -21.61
C GLU A 400 -6.50 21.01 -22.13
N PRO A 401 -7.10 20.01 -21.45
CA PRO A 401 -7.00 18.62 -21.86
C PRO A 401 -7.72 18.38 -23.19
N VAL A 402 -7.07 17.67 -24.11
CA VAL A 402 -7.69 17.10 -25.30
C VAL A 402 -7.96 15.62 -25.05
N GLY A 403 -9.24 15.23 -25.12
CA GLY A 403 -9.65 13.84 -25.01
C GLY A 403 -9.41 13.07 -26.31
N VAL A 404 -8.83 11.87 -26.19
CA VAL A 404 -8.85 10.86 -27.25
C VAL A 404 -10.13 10.04 -27.07
N GLU A 405 -11.14 10.25 -27.90
CA GLU A 405 -12.39 9.47 -27.85
C GLU A 405 -12.09 7.98 -28.03
N GLY A 406 -12.71 7.10 -27.24
CA GLY A 406 -12.49 5.65 -27.32
C GLY A 406 -12.69 4.94 -25.99
N SER A 407 -12.45 3.63 -25.96
CA SER A 407 -12.57 2.82 -24.74
C SER A 407 -11.70 3.36 -23.61
N ARG A 408 -12.23 3.32 -22.37
CA ARG A 408 -11.55 3.79 -21.15
C ARG A 408 -10.14 3.20 -21.03
N ALA A 409 -9.11 4.03 -21.02
CA ALA A 409 -7.74 3.55 -20.85
C ALA A 409 -7.48 3.10 -19.41
N GLN A 410 -6.73 2.01 -19.26
CA GLN A 410 -6.26 1.53 -17.96
C GLN A 410 -5.02 2.31 -17.47
N HIS A 411 -4.16 2.72 -18.40
CA HIS A 411 -2.87 3.38 -18.15
C HIS A 411 -2.66 4.55 -19.11
N SER A 412 -1.75 5.47 -18.76
CA SER A 412 -1.35 6.57 -19.65
C SER A 412 -0.77 6.06 -20.97
N MET A 413 -1.03 6.81 -22.04
CA MET A 413 -0.68 6.43 -23.41
C MET A 413 0.83 6.49 -23.64
N ALA A 414 1.38 5.51 -24.37
CA ALA A 414 2.73 5.60 -24.91
C ALA A 414 2.68 6.34 -26.25
N MET A 415 3.63 7.25 -26.48
CA MET A 415 3.67 8.09 -27.68
C MET A 415 4.99 7.94 -28.41
N ALA A 416 4.96 8.05 -29.73
CA ALA A 416 6.14 8.02 -30.59
C ALA A 416 5.87 8.72 -31.92
N GLU A 417 6.85 9.47 -32.41
CA GLU A 417 6.84 10.04 -33.76
C GLU A 417 7.27 8.99 -34.79
N CYS A 418 6.52 8.87 -35.89
CA CYS A 418 6.93 8.12 -37.09
C CYS A 418 6.44 8.86 -38.34
N LEU A 419 7.30 9.00 -39.35
CA LEU A 419 7.03 9.76 -40.57
C LEU A 419 6.46 11.17 -40.31
N GLY A 420 6.96 11.86 -39.27
CA GLY A 420 6.52 13.21 -38.90
C GLY A 420 5.13 13.29 -38.24
N THR A 421 4.53 12.15 -37.91
CA THR A 421 3.22 12.05 -37.24
C THR A 421 3.40 11.47 -35.85
N LEU A 422 2.74 12.07 -34.85
CA LEU A 422 2.71 11.54 -33.49
C LEU A 422 1.65 10.44 -33.40
N TYR A 423 2.07 9.24 -33.01
CA TYR A 423 1.18 8.12 -32.72
C TYR A 423 1.06 7.92 -31.22
N GLY A 424 -0.08 7.35 -30.80
CA GLY A 424 -0.38 7.00 -29.43
C GLY A 424 -0.91 5.58 -29.33
N VAL A 425 -0.46 4.81 -28.34
CA VAL A 425 -0.97 3.47 -28.04
C VAL A 425 -1.28 3.34 -26.56
N TYR A 426 -2.41 2.71 -26.25
CA TYR A 426 -2.88 2.49 -24.88
C TYR A 426 -3.62 1.15 -24.79
N SER A 427 -3.84 0.66 -23.56
CA SER A 427 -4.73 -0.48 -23.29
C SER A 427 -5.99 0.01 -22.63
N ASP A 428 -7.13 -0.53 -23.01
CA ASP A 428 -8.39 -0.25 -22.34
C ASP A 428 -8.58 -1.10 -21.06
N ILE A 429 -9.67 -0.85 -20.35
CA ILE A 429 -10.08 -1.62 -19.16
C ILE A 429 -10.38 -3.11 -19.45
N ASP A 430 -10.72 -3.44 -20.69
CA ASP A 430 -10.90 -4.82 -21.17
C ASP A 430 -9.55 -5.44 -21.63
N ARG A 431 -8.45 -4.75 -21.33
CA ARG A 431 -7.06 -5.13 -21.56
C ARG A 431 -6.66 -5.09 -23.04
N GLN A 432 -7.54 -4.67 -23.95
CA GLN A 432 -7.31 -4.63 -25.38
C GLN A 432 -6.43 -3.43 -25.74
N LEU A 433 -5.44 -3.63 -26.61
CA LEU A 433 -4.60 -2.55 -27.14
C LEU A 433 -5.33 -1.75 -28.23
N TRP A 434 -5.14 -0.43 -28.21
CA TRP A 434 -5.67 0.55 -29.15
C TRP A 434 -4.55 1.45 -29.65
N ILE A 435 -4.60 1.85 -30.92
CA ILE A 435 -3.66 2.80 -31.51
C ILE A 435 -4.40 3.97 -32.16
N THR A 436 -3.88 5.18 -32.01
CA THR A 436 -4.37 6.41 -32.62
C THR A 436 -3.21 7.26 -33.15
N SER A 437 -3.52 8.30 -33.91
CA SER A 437 -2.57 9.26 -34.44
C SER A 437 -3.08 10.69 -34.28
N MET A 438 -2.14 11.63 -34.21
CA MET A 438 -2.45 13.05 -34.21
C MET A 438 -2.53 13.56 -35.66
N GLY A 439 -3.65 14.18 -36.01
CA GLY A 439 -3.86 14.87 -37.28
C GLY A 439 -3.01 16.12 -37.41
N SER A 440 -2.91 16.65 -38.64
CA SER A 440 -2.16 17.88 -38.92
C SER A 440 -2.73 19.13 -38.25
N ASP A 441 -3.99 19.07 -37.80
CA ASP A 441 -4.67 20.12 -37.05
C ASP A 441 -4.48 20.02 -35.53
N GLY A 442 -3.71 19.02 -35.07
CA GLY A 442 -3.47 18.75 -33.65
C GLY A 442 -4.57 17.94 -32.96
N SER A 443 -5.61 17.51 -33.68
CA SER A 443 -6.66 16.63 -33.15
C SER A 443 -6.22 15.17 -33.14
N TRP A 444 -6.71 14.38 -32.19
CA TRP A 444 -6.48 12.92 -32.18
C TRP A 444 -7.54 12.20 -33.01
N GLN A 445 -7.11 11.27 -33.84
CA GLN A 445 -7.99 10.46 -34.67
C GLN A 445 -8.71 9.38 -33.83
N GLN A 446 -9.82 8.85 -34.38
CA GLN A 446 -10.52 7.73 -33.76
C GLN A 446 -9.57 6.52 -33.58
N PRO A 447 -9.44 5.96 -32.37
CA PRO A 447 -8.58 4.83 -32.10
C PRO A 447 -9.01 3.57 -32.85
N THR A 448 -8.03 2.85 -33.38
CA THR A 448 -8.21 1.56 -34.03
C THR A 448 -7.81 0.45 -33.05
N PRO A 449 -8.65 -0.58 -32.84
CA PRO A 449 -8.28 -1.71 -31.98
C PRO A 449 -7.16 -2.53 -32.63
N MET A 450 -6.36 -3.19 -31.80
CA MET A 450 -5.27 -4.09 -32.21
C MET A 450 -5.58 -5.55 -31.83
N PRO A 451 -6.48 -6.27 -32.52
CA PRO A 451 -7.08 -7.53 -32.04
C PRO A 451 -6.05 -8.59 -31.65
N GLY A 452 -6.34 -9.34 -30.57
CA GLY A 452 -5.48 -10.44 -30.10
C GLY A 452 -4.23 -9.98 -29.34
N ASN A 453 -4.16 -8.71 -28.98
CA ASN A 453 -3.10 -8.13 -28.15
C ASN A 453 -3.73 -7.58 -26.88
N GLN A 454 -3.35 -8.16 -25.74
CA GLN A 454 -3.90 -7.79 -24.44
C GLN A 454 -2.81 -7.60 -23.39
N THR A 455 -3.01 -6.64 -22.50
CA THR A 455 -2.12 -6.36 -21.38
C THR A 455 -2.88 -5.73 -20.20
N GLU A 456 -2.42 -6.01 -18.98
CA GLU A 456 -2.84 -5.30 -17.77
C GLU A 456 -1.80 -4.25 -17.32
N SER A 457 -0.74 -4.07 -18.12
CA SER A 457 0.47 -3.37 -17.74
C SER A 457 0.72 -2.14 -18.60
N PRO A 458 1.42 -1.11 -18.07
CA PRO A 458 1.90 -0.02 -18.89
C PRO A 458 2.83 -0.54 -20.02
N LEU A 459 2.49 -0.17 -21.26
CA LEU A 459 3.18 -0.58 -22.48
C LEU A 459 4.18 0.48 -22.96
N ALA A 460 5.02 0.18 -23.94
CA ALA A 460 5.97 1.14 -24.51
C ALA A 460 5.87 1.20 -26.03
N MET A 461 6.14 2.37 -26.61
CA MET A 461 6.19 2.58 -28.05
C MET A 461 7.37 3.48 -28.41
N ALA A 462 8.04 3.16 -29.52
CA ALA A 462 9.06 4.00 -30.12
C ALA A 462 9.19 3.69 -31.61
N ALA A 463 9.63 4.67 -32.39
CA ALA A 463 10.09 4.43 -33.74
C ALA A 463 11.43 3.68 -33.70
N ALA A 464 11.48 2.51 -34.36
CA ALA A 464 12.70 1.74 -34.60
C ALA A 464 13.56 2.37 -35.71
N SER A 465 12.90 2.99 -36.68
CA SER A 465 13.45 3.83 -37.74
C SER A 465 12.36 4.82 -38.17
N ASP A 466 12.70 5.81 -39.01
CA ASP A 466 11.75 6.84 -39.47
C ASP A 466 10.42 6.26 -40.01
N ASP A 467 10.47 5.04 -40.54
CA ASP A 467 9.40 4.30 -41.20
C ASP A 467 8.89 3.06 -40.45
N LYS A 468 9.43 2.73 -39.26
CA LYS A 468 9.03 1.51 -38.52
C LYS A 468 8.72 1.80 -37.07
N MET A 469 7.59 1.29 -36.60
CA MET A 469 7.16 1.43 -35.21
C MET A 469 7.29 0.10 -34.48
N LEU A 470 7.82 0.16 -33.25
CA LEU A 470 7.82 -0.95 -32.32
C LEU A 470 6.93 -0.63 -31.11
N ILE A 471 6.05 -1.56 -30.77
CA ILE A 471 5.30 -1.58 -29.51
C ILE A 471 5.77 -2.77 -28.69
N ILE A 472 6.03 -2.56 -27.40
CA ILE A 472 6.40 -3.61 -26.46
C ILE A 472 5.44 -3.59 -25.30
N TYR A 473 4.90 -4.75 -24.93
CA TYR A 473 4.00 -4.89 -23.79
C TYR A 473 4.18 -6.25 -23.10
N ARG A 474 3.72 -6.34 -21.85
CA ARG A 474 3.62 -7.61 -21.11
C ARG A 474 2.29 -8.27 -21.46
N GLY A 475 2.33 -9.44 -22.10
CA GLY A 475 1.14 -10.25 -22.34
C GLY A 475 0.52 -10.78 -21.04
N LEU A 476 -0.70 -11.29 -21.11
CA LEU A 476 -1.37 -11.94 -19.96
C LEU A 476 -0.66 -13.23 -19.50
N ASP A 477 0.31 -13.71 -20.27
CA ASP A 477 1.20 -14.83 -19.97
C ASP A 477 2.50 -14.40 -19.28
N ASP A 478 2.58 -13.14 -18.83
CA ASP A 478 3.75 -12.47 -18.25
C ASP A 478 4.97 -12.35 -19.18
N ARG A 479 4.83 -12.71 -20.46
CA ARG A 479 5.92 -12.62 -21.44
C ARG A 479 5.90 -11.28 -22.17
N LEU A 480 7.09 -10.81 -22.54
CA LEU A 480 7.21 -9.68 -23.44
C LEU A 480 6.73 -10.04 -24.84
N SER A 481 5.78 -9.27 -25.35
CA SER A 481 5.34 -9.29 -26.74
C SER A 481 5.82 -8.02 -27.46
N TYR A 482 6.24 -8.21 -28.70
CA TYR A 482 6.76 -7.19 -29.59
C TYR A 482 5.85 -7.11 -30.82
N LEU A 483 5.37 -5.92 -31.14
CA LEU A 483 4.62 -5.65 -32.37
C LEU A 483 5.44 -4.70 -33.22
N LEU A 484 5.82 -5.15 -34.41
CA LEU A 484 6.52 -4.33 -35.39
C LEU A 484 5.59 -4.05 -36.58
N SER A 485 5.53 -2.81 -37.01
CA SER A 485 4.87 -2.45 -38.27
C SER A 485 5.74 -1.50 -39.09
N ASP A 486 5.65 -1.65 -40.41
CA ASP A 486 6.29 -0.79 -41.40
C ASP A 486 5.24 0.20 -41.90
N PHE A 487 5.45 1.47 -41.60
CA PHE A 487 4.50 2.56 -41.85
C PHE A 487 4.47 3.01 -43.31
N ARG A 488 5.25 2.37 -44.19
CA ARG A 488 5.14 2.54 -45.65
C ARG A 488 4.13 1.59 -46.30
N LYS A 489 3.59 0.61 -45.56
CA LYS A 489 2.54 -0.30 -46.06
C LYS A 489 1.24 0.48 -46.27
N GLU A 490 0.34 -0.04 -47.13
CA GLU A 490 -0.96 0.62 -47.42
C GLU A 490 -1.85 0.75 -46.17
N ASN A 491 -1.83 -0.24 -45.26
CA ASN A 491 -2.61 -0.23 -44.00
C ASN A 491 -1.71 -0.55 -42.78
N PRO A 492 -0.82 0.36 -42.37
CA PRO A 492 0.22 0.05 -41.39
C PRO A 492 -0.32 -0.15 -39.97
N LEU A 493 -1.46 0.47 -39.66
CA LEU A 493 -2.15 0.33 -38.36
C LEU A 493 -2.88 -1.01 -38.21
N GLU A 494 -3.19 -1.69 -39.32
CA GLU A 494 -3.89 -2.98 -39.34
C GLU A 494 -2.92 -4.17 -39.47
N SER A 495 -1.67 -3.93 -39.88
CA SER A 495 -0.67 -4.97 -40.11
C SER A 495 0.46 -4.93 -39.08
N TRP A 496 0.37 -5.75 -38.04
CA TRP A 496 1.41 -5.86 -37.00
C TRP A 496 2.04 -7.24 -36.99
N ASP A 497 3.35 -7.30 -37.18
CA ASP A 497 4.13 -8.52 -37.05
C ASP A 497 4.39 -8.77 -35.56
N LYS A 498 3.65 -9.73 -34.98
CA LYS A 498 3.78 -10.11 -33.57
C LYS A 498 4.89 -11.13 -33.37
N GLN A 499 5.79 -10.83 -32.45
CA GLN A 499 6.74 -11.79 -31.88
C GLN A 499 6.56 -11.84 -30.37
N THR A 500 6.51 -13.04 -29.80
CA THR A 500 6.51 -13.22 -28.34
C THR A 500 7.88 -13.71 -27.90
N GLY A 501 8.51 -12.98 -26.99
CA GLY A 501 9.80 -13.34 -26.42
C GLY A 501 9.73 -14.71 -25.75
N ARG A 502 10.73 -15.57 -25.97
CA ARG A 502 10.70 -16.95 -25.48
C ARG A 502 11.01 -17.09 -23.98
N ASN A 503 11.70 -16.12 -23.35
CA ASN A 503 12.31 -16.31 -22.02
C ASN A 503 12.28 -15.08 -21.07
N ILE A 504 11.58 -13.98 -21.37
CA ILE A 504 11.65 -12.76 -20.56
C ILE A 504 10.34 -12.53 -19.80
N LEU A 505 10.39 -12.73 -18.48
CA LEU A 505 9.31 -12.42 -17.54
C LEU A 505 9.51 -11.00 -16.98
N THR A 506 8.50 -10.15 -17.13
CA THR A 506 8.45 -8.81 -16.51
C THR A 506 7.31 -8.76 -15.51
N THR A 507 7.49 -8.05 -14.39
CA THR A 507 6.51 -8.02 -13.28
C THR A 507 5.62 -6.78 -13.26
N ARG A 508 5.97 -5.70 -13.97
CA ARG A 508 5.22 -4.43 -13.94
C ARG A 508 4.91 -3.93 -15.34
N GLY A 509 5.72 -3.04 -15.89
CA GLY A 509 5.56 -2.49 -17.24
C GLY A 509 6.90 -2.33 -17.95
N VAL A 510 6.85 -1.83 -19.18
CA VAL A 510 8.04 -1.65 -20.03
C VAL A 510 8.18 -0.17 -20.39
N ARG A 511 9.43 0.29 -20.57
CA ARG A 511 9.76 1.56 -21.22
C ARG A 511 10.72 1.31 -22.37
N LEU A 512 10.70 2.20 -23.36
CA LEU A 512 11.43 2.06 -24.60
C LEU A 512 12.01 3.40 -25.00
N CYS A 513 13.30 3.44 -25.29
CA CYS A 513 13.95 4.64 -25.80
C CYS A 513 14.75 4.32 -27.07
N PRO A 514 14.59 5.12 -28.15
CA PRO A 514 15.47 5.04 -29.30
C PRO A 514 16.83 5.67 -28.97
N ASN A 515 17.91 4.96 -29.31
CA ASN A 515 19.27 5.49 -29.20
C ASN A 515 19.72 6.18 -30.51
N LYS A 516 20.82 6.93 -30.46
CA LYS A 516 21.40 7.63 -31.63
C LYS A 516 21.80 6.74 -32.81
N ARG A 517 21.88 5.41 -32.61
CA ARG A 517 22.20 4.42 -33.65
C ARG A 517 20.95 3.74 -34.21
N GLY A 518 19.75 4.20 -33.85
CA GLY A 518 18.48 3.57 -34.24
C GLY A 518 18.23 2.23 -33.54
N SER A 519 19.00 1.89 -32.49
CA SER A 519 18.71 0.72 -31.67
C SER A 519 17.75 1.10 -30.56
N LEU A 520 16.80 0.19 -30.28
CA LEU A 520 15.81 0.37 -29.25
C LEU A 520 16.29 -0.29 -27.95
N VAL A 521 16.15 0.43 -26.85
CA VAL A 521 16.49 -0.04 -25.51
C VAL A 521 15.22 -0.21 -24.67
N PRO A 522 14.65 -1.42 -24.64
CA PRO A 522 13.67 -1.77 -23.64
C PRO A 522 14.27 -1.84 -22.23
N ILE A 523 13.54 -1.33 -21.25
CA ILE A 523 13.78 -1.58 -19.84
C ILE A 523 12.52 -2.17 -19.20
N GLY A 524 12.72 -3.19 -18.38
CA GLY A 524 11.66 -3.84 -17.62
C GLY A 524 12.16 -4.31 -16.26
N THR A 525 11.23 -4.60 -15.35
CA THR A 525 11.54 -5.17 -14.04
C THR A 525 11.45 -6.68 -14.12
N THR A 526 12.57 -7.38 -13.90
CA THR A 526 12.58 -8.85 -13.84
C THR A 526 12.54 -9.33 -12.39
N ARG A 527 11.91 -10.49 -12.16
CA ARG A 527 11.93 -11.18 -10.86
C ARG A 527 13.03 -12.24 -10.90
N PHE A 528 14.17 -11.97 -10.28
CA PHE A 528 15.19 -12.99 -10.01
C PHE A 528 15.47 -13.00 -8.51
N LEU A 529 15.25 -14.15 -7.86
CA LEU A 529 15.77 -14.46 -6.50
C LEU A 529 15.64 -13.30 -5.49
N SER A 530 14.42 -12.92 -5.14
CA SER A 530 14.10 -11.93 -4.08
C SER A 530 14.60 -10.49 -4.29
N ALA A 531 15.07 -10.11 -5.49
CA ALA A 531 15.46 -8.74 -5.83
C ALA A 531 14.78 -8.24 -7.12
N PHE A 532 14.41 -6.96 -7.16
CA PHE A 532 13.97 -6.27 -8.38
C PHE A 532 15.20 -5.80 -9.16
N ASN A 533 15.45 -6.40 -10.33
CA ASN A 533 16.48 -5.92 -11.24
C ASN A 533 15.82 -5.19 -12.42
N ALA A 534 16.10 -3.89 -12.52
CA ALA A 534 15.92 -3.16 -13.76
C ALA A 534 17.02 -3.60 -14.73
N SER A 535 16.65 -4.01 -15.94
CA SER A 535 17.60 -4.49 -16.94
C SER A 535 17.29 -3.90 -18.29
N VAL A 536 18.34 -3.49 -18.99
CA VAL A 536 18.27 -3.05 -20.38
C VAL A 536 18.39 -4.27 -21.29
N ILE A 537 17.44 -4.38 -22.21
CA ILE A 537 17.39 -5.41 -23.24
C ILE A 537 17.81 -4.75 -24.55
N ALA A 538 18.80 -5.28 -25.26
CA ALA A 538 19.20 -4.78 -26.58
C ALA A 538 18.57 -5.65 -27.68
N ILE A 539 17.78 -5.06 -28.58
CA ILE A 539 17.17 -5.79 -29.69
C ILE A 539 18.22 -5.98 -30.81
N GLY A 540 18.61 -7.23 -31.12
CA GLY A 540 19.44 -7.57 -32.29
C GLY A 540 20.73 -8.38 -32.03
N SER A 541 21.07 -8.66 -30.78
CA SER A 541 22.14 -9.60 -30.39
C SER A 541 21.63 -10.51 -29.29
N GLU A 542 21.91 -11.81 -29.35
CA GLU A 542 21.48 -12.84 -28.39
C GLU A 542 21.36 -12.31 -26.93
N ASP A 543 20.12 -12.15 -26.46
CA ASP A 543 19.62 -12.06 -25.07
C ASP A 543 20.59 -11.57 -23.97
N GLY A 544 21.33 -10.48 -24.19
CA GLY A 544 22.22 -9.89 -23.19
C GLY A 544 21.49 -8.97 -22.22
N PHE A 545 21.33 -9.39 -20.96
CA PHE A 545 20.84 -8.52 -19.88
C PHE A 545 21.98 -7.67 -19.32
N ILE A 546 21.79 -6.35 -19.28
CA ILE A 546 22.71 -5.45 -18.57
C ILE A 546 22.01 -4.98 -17.29
N PRO A 547 22.42 -5.49 -16.10
CA PRO A 547 21.89 -5.01 -14.83
C PRO A 547 22.39 -3.59 -14.52
N LEU A 548 21.62 -2.82 -13.76
CA LEU A 548 22.07 -1.53 -13.23
C LEU A 548 23.01 -1.74 -12.01
N PRO A 549 24.01 -0.88 -11.78
CA PRO A 549 25.10 -1.11 -10.80
C PRO A 549 24.72 -1.32 -9.34
N GLN A 550 23.49 -0.98 -8.95
CA GLN A 550 23.07 -0.95 -7.54
C GLN A 550 21.68 -1.58 -7.30
N THR A 551 21.14 -2.37 -8.23
CA THR A 551 19.88 -3.09 -7.98
C THR A 551 20.02 -4.33 -7.08
N ALA A 552 21.23 -4.62 -6.60
CA ALA A 552 21.51 -5.78 -5.74
C ALA A 552 21.19 -5.58 -4.24
N GLY A 553 20.61 -4.44 -3.84
CA GLY A 553 20.24 -4.13 -2.45
C GLY A 553 18.73 -3.87 -2.25
N ARG A 554 18.26 -4.04 -1.00
CA ARG A 554 16.88 -3.80 -0.50
C ARG A 554 16.36 -2.35 -0.67
N GLU A 555 17.02 -1.50 -1.47
CA GLU A 555 16.79 -0.04 -1.52
C GLU A 555 15.86 0.44 -2.64
N ASN A 556 15.44 -0.45 -3.54
CA ASN A 556 14.57 -0.09 -4.66
C ASN A 556 13.19 -0.67 -4.43
N ASP A 557 12.17 0.19 -4.46
CA ASP A 557 10.79 -0.27 -4.50
C ASP A 557 9.91 0.54 -5.46
N PHE A 558 8.86 -0.15 -5.87
CA PHE A 558 7.60 0.23 -6.50
C PHE A 558 7.49 0.95 -7.86
N SER A 559 8.44 1.73 -8.37
CA SER A 559 8.22 2.42 -9.67
C SER A 559 8.71 1.65 -10.91
N ILE A 560 8.04 1.83 -12.04
CA ILE A 560 8.58 1.40 -13.35
C ILE A 560 9.74 2.35 -13.69
N PRO A 561 10.97 1.84 -13.87
CA PRO A 561 12.09 2.69 -14.24
C PRO A 561 11.85 3.30 -15.63
N ASP A 562 12.29 4.54 -15.83
CA ASP A 562 12.18 5.19 -17.13
C ASP A 562 13.53 5.29 -17.83
N VAL A 563 13.51 5.19 -19.16
CA VAL A 563 14.70 5.25 -20.00
C VAL A 563 14.54 6.34 -21.04
N PHE A 564 15.53 7.21 -21.15
CA PHE A 564 15.45 8.42 -21.98
C PHE A 564 16.83 8.85 -22.46
N MET A 565 16.86 9.71 -23.48
CA MET A 565 18.07 10.38 -23.93
C MET A 565 18.18 11.75 -23.25
N TRP A 566 19.34 12.05 -22.66
CA TRP A 566 19.67 13.37 -22.10
C TRP A 566 21.17 13.60 -22.21
N ASP A 567 21.59 14.84 -22.48
CA ASP A 567 22.98 15.22 -22.74
C ASP A 567 23.70 14.24 -23.68
N ASP A 568 23.02 13.87 -24.78
CA ASP A 568 23.52 12.93 -25.79
C ASP A 568 23.84 11.50 -25.30
N ARG A 569 23.45 11.16 -24.08
CA ARG A 569 23.65 9.84 -23.46
C ARG A 569 22.31 9.18 -23.16
N LEU A 570 22.32 7.86 -23.12
CA LEU A 570 21.19 7.07 -22.66
C LEU A 570 21.19 7.08 -21.14
N HIS A 571 20.07 7.46 -20.54
CA HIS A 571 19.88 7.51 -19.09
C HIS A 571 18.75 6.58 -18.65
N VAL A 572 18.86 6.12 -17.41
CA VAL A 572 17.81 5.40 -16.70
C VAL A 572 17.53 6.12 -15.39
N ALA A 573 16.26 6.41 -15.13
CA ALA A 573 15.81 6.95 -13.85
C ALA A 573 15.03 5.89 -13.07
N VAL A 574 15.23 5.84 -11.76
CA VAL A 574 14.59 4.89 -10.85
C VAL A 574 14.21 5.61 -9.55
N SER A 575 12.98 5.45 -9.07
CA SER A 575 12.64 5.90 -7.71
C SER A 575 13.07 4.85 -6.66
N THR A 576 13.43 5.32 -5.48
CA THR A 576 13.96 4.48 -4.38
C THR A 576 13.05 4.55 -3.15
N ILE A 577 13.21 3.60 -2.22
CA ILE A 577 12.44 3.57 -0.96
C ILE A 577 12.67 4.79 -0.06
N TYR A 578 13.77 5.50 -0.26
CA TYR A 578 14.12 6.70 0.49
C TYR A 578 13.56 7.96 -0.15
N ASN A 579 12.51 7.83 -0.98
CA ASN A 579 11.92 8.93 -1.73
C ASN A 579 12.95 9.70 -2.57
N SER A 580 13.94 9.03 -3.14
CA SER A 580 14.93 9.68 -4.01
C SER A 580 14.85 9.17 -5.44
N LEU A 581 15.12 10.05 -6.40
CA LEU A 581 15.31 9.71 -7.81
C LEU A 581 16.79 9.41 -8.05
N ARG A 582 17.12 8.17 -8.39
CA ARG A 582 18.46 7.80 -8.87
C ARG A 582 18.52 7.86 -10.39
N LEU A 583 19.60 8.45 -10.88
CA LEU A 583 19.90 8.55 -12.31
C LEU A 583 21.13 7.68 -12.61
N TYR A 584 21.02 6.90 -13.68
CA TYR A 584 22.13 6.13 -14.23
C TYR A 584 22.39 6.59 -15.66
N ALA A 585 23.66 6.65 -16.08
CA ALA A 585 24.06 7.07 -17.42
C ALA A 585 24.83 5.97 -18.14
N TRP A 586 24.52 5.71 -19.41
CA TRP A 586 25.24 4.71 -20.19
C TRP A 586 26.70 5.12 -20.42
N SER A 587 27.64 4.26 -20.06
CA SER A 587 29.07 4.48 -20.26
C SER A 587 29.57 3.63 -21.42
N SER A 588 29.76 4.26 -22.58
CA SER A 588 30.27 3.58 -23.80
C SER A 588 31.67 3.01 -23.60
N ARG A 589 32.44 3.57 -22.67
CA ARG A 589 33.78 3.11 -22.29
C ARG A 589 33.75 1.76 -21.58
N TRP A 590 32.71 1.50 -20.80
CA TRP A 590 32.66 0.34 -19.91
C TRP A 590 31.52 -0.63 -20.21
N LEU A 591 30.65 -0.30 -21.17
CA LEU A 591 29.50 -1.11 -21.59
C LEU A 591 28.54 -1.44 -20.42
N TYR A 592 28.45 -0.53 -19.44
CA TYR A 592 27.50 -0.59 -18.33
C TYR A 592 26.97 0.82 -18.01
N PHE A 593 25.91 0.90 -17.22
CA PHE A 593 25.36 2.16 -16.70
C PHE A 593 26.15 2.63 -15.49
N GLU A 594 26.70 3.84 -15.45
CA GLU A 594 27.34 4.39 -14.24
C GLU A 594 26.34 5.19 -13.41
N ASP A 595 26.53 5.23 -12.09
CA ASP A 595 25.74 6.09 -11.20
C ASP A 595 25.99 7.55 -11.58
N ALA A 596 24.93 8.23 -12.00
CA ALA A 596 24.95 9.62 -12.38
C ALA A 596 24.50 10.54 -11.24
N GLY A 597 24.14 10.00 -10.07
CA GLY A 597 23.75 10.74 -8.87
C GLY A 597 22.32 10.46 -8.43
N SER A 598 21.98 10.99 -7.26
CA SER A 598 20.64 10.91 -6.67
C SER A 598 20.12 12.31 -6.31
N VAL A 599 18.80 12.46 -6.37
CA VAL A 599 18.11 13.69 -5.99
C VAL A 599 16.99 13.33 -5.02
N PRO A 600 16.89 13.94 -3.83
CA PRO A 600 15.79 13.69 -2.90
C PRO A 600 14.49 14.26 -3.46
N PHE A 601 13.38 13.53 -3.36
CA PHE A 601 12.02 13.96 -3.73
C PHE A 601 11.09 13.80 -2.52
N GLU A 602 9.99 14.55 -2.50
CA GLU A 602 8.94 14.41 -1.47
C GLU A 602 7.97 13.28 -1.81
N PHE A 603 8.48 12.06 -2.05
CA PHE A 603 7.73 10.86 -2.47
C PHE A 603 7.45 10.77 -3.98
N VAL A 604 7.76 9.61 -4.58
CA VAL A 604 7.67 9.36 -6.02
C VAL A 604 7.19 7.92 -6.29
N GLN A 605 5.89 7.77 -6.54
CA GLN A 605 5.30 6.48 -6.93
C GLN A 605 5.62 6.08 -8.37
N SER A 606 5.73 7.06 -9.27
CA SER A 606 5.97 6.84 -10.70
C SER A 606 6.68 8.03 -11.32
N ILE A 607 7.52 7.77 -12.32
CA ILE A 607 8.22 8.79 -13.08
C ILE A 607 8.02 8.60 -14.58
N SER A 608 8.02 9.72 -15.29
CA SER A 608 8.27 9.77 -16.72
C SER A 608 9.23 10.91 -17.04
N CYS A 609 10.23 10.62 -17.87
CA CYS A 609 11.35 11.51 -18.14
C CYS A 609 11.42 11.83 -19.64
N ALA A 610 11.71 13.10 -19.96
CA ALA A 610 12.00 13.52 -21.32
C ALA A 610 13.01 14.67 -21.32
N SER A 611 13.81 14.78 -22.40
CA SER A 611 14.66 15.94 -22.62
C SER A 611 13.88 17.00 -23.38
N PHE A 612 13.70 18.17 -22.77
CA PHE A 612 12.90 19.27 -23.31
C PHE A 612 13.64 20.60 -23.09
N ALA A 613 13.79 21.40 -24.16
CA ALA A 613 14.52 22.67 -24.13
C ALA A 613 15.93 22.61 -23.50
N GLY A 614 16.63 21.47 -23.67
CA GLY A 614 17.97 21.25 -23.11
C GLY A 614 18.00 20.87 -21.62
N ALA A 615 16.83 20.81 -20.96
CA ALA A 615 16.67 20.33 -19.60
C ALA A 615 16.13 18.89 -19.57
N LEU A 616 16.47 18.15 -18.53
CA LEU A 616 15.76 16.91 -18.20
C LEU A 616 14.48 17.29 -17.45
N CYS A 617 13.33 16.97 -18.03
CA CYS A 617 12.03 17.09 -17.38
C CYS A 617 11.62 15.73 -16.82
N VAL A 618 11.17 15.72 -15.57
CA VAL A 618 10.66 14.54 -14.87
C VAL A 618 9.26 14.85 -14.39
N ALA A 619 8.26 14.21 -15.00
CA ALA A 619 6.89 14.23 -14.51
C ALA A 619 6.73 13.17 -13.42
N TYR A 620 6.15 13.56 -12.30
CA TYR A 620 5.90 12.69 -11.17
C TYR A 620 4.59 13.07 -10.48
N ARG A 621 4.08 12.14 -9.67
CA ARG A 621 2.85 12.32 -8.91
C ARG A 621 3.14 12.26 -7.41
N LYS A 622 2.57 13.19 -6.65
CA LYS A 622 2.59 13.22 -5.17
C LYS A 622 1.42 12.40 -4.56
N PRO A 623 1.45 12.09 -3.25
CA PRO A 623 0.36 11.35 -2.57
C PRO A 623 -1.02 12.03 -2.64
N ASP A 624 -1.06 13.33 -2.88
CA ASP A 624 -2.28 14.14 -3.05
C ASP A 624 -2.81 14.12 -4.50
N HIS A 625 -2.25 13.26 -5.36
CA HIS A 625 -2.54 13.15 -6.78
C HIS A 625 -2.15 14.33 -7.65
N SER A 626 -1.54 15.37 -7.09
CA SER A 626 -0.99 16.48 -7.88
C SER A 626 0.14 15.97 -8.77
N VAL A 627 0.10 16.36 -10.04
CA VAL A 627 1.14 16.09 -11.03
C VAL A 627 2.11 17.26 -11.02
N TRP A 628 3.38 16.94 -10.87
CA TRP A 628 4.48 17.89 -10.81
C TRP A 628 5.47 17.63 -11.94
N LEU A 629 6.14 18.69 -12.38
CA LEU A 629 7.25 18.62 -13.31
C LEU A 629 8.52 19.16 -12.63
N ALA A 630 9.49 18.28 -12.42
CA ALA A 630 10.84 18.67 -12.03
C ALA A 630 11.67 18.91 -13.29
N LYS A 631 12.29 20.09 -13.41
CA LYS A 631 13.25 20.42 -14.47
C LYS A 631 14.67 20.41 -13.91
N PHE A 632 15.56 19.73 -14.60
CA PHE A 632 16.98 19.64 -14.29
C PHE A 632 17.80 20.28 -15.41
N THR A 633 18.57 21.31 -15.07
CA THR A 633 19.54 21.89 -16.00
C THR A 633 20.72 20.95 -16.19
N THR A 634 21.56 21.20 -17.21
CA THR A 634 22.84 20.48 -17.39
C THR A 634 23.78 20.65 -16.21
N GLU A 635 23.67 21.76 -15.48
CA GLU A 635 24.36 22.03 -14.21
C GLU A 635 23.72 21.32 -13.01
N ARG A 636 22.67 20.51 -13.24
CA ARG A 636 21.90 19.75 -12.25
C ARG A 636 21.16 20.62 -11.24
N THR A 637 20.90 21.87 -11.58
CA THR A 637 19.97 22.71 -10.81
C THR A 637 18.56 22.19 -11.02
N ARG A 638 17.82 22.01 -9.92
CA ARG A 638 16.44 21.54 -9.93
C ARG A 638 15.48 22.70 -9.68
N SER A 639 14.41 22.72 -10.46
CA SER A 639 13.22 23.52 -10.18
C SER A 639 11.98 22.64 -10.32
N ASP A 640 11.10 22.70 -9.33
CA ASP A 640 9.84 21.97 -9.34
C ASP A 640 8.69 22.92 -9.66
N HIS A 641 7.79 22.46 -10.52
CA HIS A 641 6.61 23.19 -10.91
C HIS A 641 5.37 22.31 -10.74
N GLU A 642 4.39 22.81 -10.00
CA GLU A 642 3.07 22.17 -9.90
C GLU A 642 2.30 22.43 -11.19
N THR A 643 1.86 21.38 -11.88
CA THR A 643 1.21 21.54 -13.20
C THR A 643 -0.23 22.05 -13.11
N GLY A 644 -0.82 22.04 -11.90
CA GLY A 644 -2.27 22.24 -11.70
C GLY A 644 -3.12 21.05 -12.15
N ILE A 645 -2.50 19.97 -12.64
CA ILE A 645 -3.18 18.75 -13.09
C ILE A 645 -3.16 17.74 -11.95
N THR A 646 -4.27 17.03 -11.76
CA THR A 646 -4.38 15.93 -10.80
C THR A 646 -4.64 14.61 -11.53
N ALA A 647 -4.08 13.51 -11.03
CA ALA A 647 -4.18 12.22 -11.69
C ALA A 647 -4.13 11.02 -10.72
N ARG A 648 -4.99 10.03 -10.97
CA ARG A 648 -4.96 8.73 -10.25
C ARG A 648 -4.09 7.66 -10.89
N ALA A 649 -3.57 7.93 -12.07
CA ALA A 649 -2.60 7.06 -12.74
C ALA A 649 -1.27 7.78 -12.97
N ASP A 650 -0.26 7.00 -13.34
CA ASP A 650 1.11 7.48 -13.54
C ASP A 650 1.19 8.41 -14.76
N PRO A 651 1.70 9.64 -14.63
CA PRO A 651 1.88 10.55 -15.76
C PRO A 651 2.89 9.99 -16.77
N ARG A 652 2.67 10.27 -18.06
CA ARG A 652 3.65 10.02 -19.12
C ARG A 652 3.90 11.25 -19.95
N ILE A 653 5.17 11.62 -20.10
CA ILE A 653 5.58 12.77 -20.91
C ILE A 653 6.30 12.34 -22.19
N TYR A 654 6.14 13.15 -23.23
CA TYR A 654 6.80 12.97 -24.53
C TYR A 654 7.09 14.32 -25.17
N VAL A 655 8.14 14.42 -25.99
CA VAL A 655 8.48 15.66 -26.70
C VAL A 655 8.27 15.44 -28.20
N PHE A 656 7.47 16.33 -28.81
CA PHE A 656 7.18 16.29 -30.24
C PHE A 656 7.06 17.73 -30.78
N ASN A 657 7.71 18.01 -31.92
CA ASN A 657 7.69 19.33 -32.55
C ASN A 657 7.99 20.51 -31.60
N GLY A 658 8.95 20.31 -30.69
CA GLY A 658 9.37 21.34 -29.73
C GLY A 658 8.36 21.64 -28.61
N LYS A 659 7.32 20.80 -28.45
CA LYS A 659 6.36 20.87 -27.35
C LYS A 659 6.50 19.66 -26.43
N LEU A 660 6.18 19.86 -25.16
CA LEU A 660 6.06 18.79 -24.17
C LEU A 660 4.60 18.34 -24.10
N TYR A 661 4.36 17.04 -24.25
CA TYR A 661 3.05 16.42 -24.11
C TYR A 661 3.02 15.62 -22.82
N LEU A 662 1.89 15.66 -22.12
CA LEU A 662 1.59 14.85 -20.94
C LEU A 662 0.31 14.06 -21.22
N SER A 663 0.35 12.76 -20.96
CA SER A 663 -0.81 11.88 -21.11
C SER A 663 -1.23 11.27 -19.78
N LEU A 664 -2.55 11.13 -19.61
CA LEU A 664 -3.22 10.54 -18.46
C LEU A 664 -4.43 9.72 -18.94
N PRO A 665 -4.91 8.70 -18.21
CA PRO A 665 -6.16 8.03 -18.55
C PRO A 665 -7.34 8.99 -18.39
N GLY A 666 -8.30 8.94 -19.31
CA GLY A 666 -9.54 9.71 -19.20
C GLY A 666 -10.68 8.94 -18.52
N VAL A 667 -11.80 9.61 -18.31
CA VAL A 667 -13.07 9.05 -17.79
C VAL A 667 -14.12 8.99 -18.90
N GLU A 668 -15.06 8.04 -18.81
CA GLU A 668 -16.17 7.90 -19.77
C GLU A 668 -17.18 9.05 -19.65
N SER A 669 -17.90 9.34 -20.74
CA SER A 669 -19.14 10.12 -20.69
C SER A 669 -20.17 9.28 -19.95
N GLU A 670 -20.74 9.84 -18.88
CA GLU A 670 -22.00 9.34 -18.34
C GLU A 670 -23.13 9.70 -19.31
N ASP A 671 -23.34 8.86 -20.33
CA ASP A 671 -24.58 8.81 -21.13
C ASP A 671 -25.53 7.72 -20.61
#